data_AF-A0A7V9BNL4-F1
#
_entry.id   AF-A0A7V9BNL4-F1
#
_cell.length_a   1.000
_cell.length_b   1.000
_cell.length_c   1.000
_cell.angle_alpha   90.00
_cell.angle_beta   90.00
_cell.angle_gamma   90.00
#
_symmetry.space_group_name_H-M   'P 1'
#
loop_
_entity.id
_entity.type
_entity.pdbx_description
1 polymer ?
#
loop_
_entity_poly.entity_id
_entity_poly.type
_entity_poly.pdbx_seq_one_letter_code
_entity_poly.pdbx_strand_id
1 'polypeptide(L)'
;MTTDQGVLEHPNAAAPGVHQLAEGTELIGEYQGSGFKEPKYLVRRSDGQVMQLPHLLYRVAESLDGSRDDEQVASRFSAETGQELTAEEISFLVEERLRPVGIVAAPDGGETSNPVKSDLLLALRYRVGVVPARIVWRIAGVFRPFFWPAIVVAALVGFVALDVLIIARGDVLGQLVSSAEALIYQPALTLAVIALTLLGGMFHECGHAAACRYGGARPGNMGIGLYIVWPALYTTVTDAYRLDRRGRLRTDLGGVYFNAIFIAGLSLVYLQTGSAWLLLVIVLLHVGTAWQFLPSIRLDGYYILADLVGVPDLFSYLGPVLKSAIPGRPTHPRVRELKPWSRRIIVLWVALVIPTLAFYLVVFLLLAPRILPVVWDGVLELLTAVDAAARAGEVATTTLGVFQLVLLLLPWLGTVLITAMIGGMLRRHAVARWGRGRVRAGTWSSVRLYAAWAAVGGLAVALVARVAHVAATLPPSAGETRLSDSAFGVLTLGWDSAPSVGVGELAFRAQLAGYAQLTGAFDRHGDVLAGARELAVLACAVLLGCLLVLAATRRLRPITVAIPLVAAAAMGPAVAALGTLAPALVGVAWMALGAVALRLGGRRPVVVVFAVVAFAAGLATAPLLLVPLAVGAGVMIVRGELFAGRPRSWRLIAVAAAALVAVLALGVTTGGGVTVLDGPERDVLLFVAILVVAGGLAVRRLRSAGFAAASVALVAALPSSAAALPLLVVAVVLLAVFLIDALLSAPVAQRPHPLLRASLAVPCFVVAVVGAMLLPAAIPSSQPLAGFALAPSSPPLAAPSSPLLAAPAAPGAGTPGSGAPP
;
A
#
# COMPACT_ATOMS: atom_id res chain seq x y z
N MET A 1 -51.99 36.93 35.81
CA MET A 1 -50.56 36.69 36.07
C MET A 1 -49.98 36.07 34.79
N THR A 2 -49.47 36.95 33.91
CA THR A 2 -48.22 36.84 33.12
C THR A 2 -47.53 35.47 33.11
N THR A 3 -47.08 34.85 32.03
CA THR A 3 -46.64 35.18 30.64
C THR A 3 -46.21 33.79 30.10
N ASP A 4 -46.38 33.36 28.86
CA ASP A 4 -45.64 33.82 27.69
C ASP A 4 -46.17 33.06 26.46
N GLN A 5 -46.87 33.76 25.58
CA GLN A 5 -47.21 33.28 24.24
C GLN A 5 -45.93 33.39 23.40
N GLY A 6 -45.18 32.29 23.33
CA GLY A 6 -44.08 32.15 22.39
C GLY A 6 -44.61 32.00 20.97
N VAL A 7 -44.84 33.15 20.34
CA VAL A 7 -44.97 33.36 18.90
C VAL A 7 -43.89 32.55 18.19
N LEU A 8 -44.30 31.55 17.39
CA LEU A 8 -43.44 31.05 16.31
C LEU A 8 -43.31 32.21 15.33
N GLU A 9 -42.25 33.00 15.46
CA GLU A 9 -41.85 33.96 14.44
C GLU A 9 -41.67 33.20 13.13
N HIS A 10 -42.62 33.41 12.21
CA HIS A 10 -42.56 32.95 10.84
C HIS A 10 -41.30 33.53 10.18
N PRO A 11 -40.27 32.73 9.86
CA PRO A 11 -39.16 33.23 9.09
C PRO A 11 -39.65 33.39 7.65
N ASN A 12 -39.74 34.66 7.22
CA ASN A 12 -39.68 35.13 5.84
C ASN A 12 -40.43 34.27 4.79
N ALA A 13 -41.59 34.74 4.34
CA ALA A 13 -42.28 34.20 3.17
C ALA A 13 -41.29 33.99 2.02
N ALA A 14 -40.91 32.73 1.80
CA ALA A 14 -40.11 32.34 0.66
C ALA A 14 -40.91 32.71 -0.59
N ALA A 15 -40.30 33.45 -1.52
CA ALA A 15 -40.90 33.73 -2.81
C ALA A 15 -41.37 32.41 -3.45
N PRO A 16 -42.54 32.36 -4.12
CA PRO A 16 -43.09 31.14 -4.70
C PRO A 16 -42.05 30.52 -5.64
N GLY A 17 -41.39 29.48 -5.14
CA GLY A 17 -40.27 28.85 -5.80
C GLY A 17 -40.81 27.86 -6.79
N VAL A 18 -40.66 28.14 -8.08
CA VAL A 18 -40.90 27.10 -9.08
C VAL A 18 -39.77 26.09 -8.98
N HIS A 19 -40.06 24.93 -8.40
CA HIS A 19 -39.08 23.90 -8.13
C HIS A 19 -39.12 22.79 -9.19
N GLN A 20 -37.94 22.33 -9.61
CA GLN A 20 -37.78 21.24 -10.58
C GLN A 20 -36.92 20.12 -10.00
N LEU A 21 -37.23 18.88 -10.37
CA LEU A 21 -36.35 17.75 -10.11
C LEU A 21 -34.97 17.98 -10.73
N ALA A 22 -33.93 17.55 -10.01
CA ALA A 22 -32.56 17.60 -10.50
C ALA A 22 -32.41 16.74 -11.77
N GLU A 23 -31.65 17.25 -12.75
CA GLU A 23 -31.41 16.57 -14.02
C GLU A 23 -30.88 15.15 -13.78
N GLY A 24 -31.45 14.16 -14.48
CA GLY A 24 -31.08 12.74 -14.34
C GLY A 24 -31.74 11.99 -13.17
N THR A 25 -32.63 12.64 -12.42
CA THR A 25 -33.46 11.97 -11.41
C THR A 25 -34.59 11.15 -12.07
N GLU A 26 -34.70 9.86 -11.74
CA GLU A 26 -35.76 8.95 -12.20
C GLU A 26 -36.61 8.53 -10.98
N LEU A 27 -37.91 8.85 -11.01
CA LEU A 27 -38.89 8.33 -10.05
C LEU A 27 -39.28 6.90 -10.49
N ILE A 28 -38.96 5.88 -9.68
CA ILE A 28 -39.14 4.46 -10.06
C ILE A 28 -40.53 3.96 -9.65
N GLY A 29 -40.98 4.30 -8.44
CA GLY A 29 -42.26 3.87 -7.89
C GLY A 29 -42.15 3.07 -6.59
N GLU A 30 -43.19 2.32 -6.25
CA GLU A 30 -43.28 1.57 -5.00
C GLU A 30 -42.25 0.43 -4.93
N TYR A 31 -41.59 0.29 -3.78
CA TYR A 31 -40.72 -0.83 -3.49
C TYR A 31 -41.51 -2.13 -3.26
N GLN A 32 -41.62 -2.94 -4.31
CA GLN A 32 -42.39 -4.17 -4.31
C GLN A 32 -41.86 -5.22 -3.31
N GLY A 33 -42.78 -5.82 -2.54
CA GLY A 33 -42.43 -6.83 -1.53
C GLY A 33 -41.74 -6.26 -0.28
N SER A 34 -42.02 -5.00 0.07
CA SER A 34 -41.47 -4.31 1.24
C SER A 34 -41.71 -5.05 2.58
N GLY A 35 -40.67 -5.12 3.41
CA GLY A 35 -40.71 -5.62 4.79
C GLY A 35 -41.19 -4.58 5.83
N PHE A 36 -41.49 -3.36 5.38
CA PHE A 36 -42.02 -2.27 6.20
C PHE A 36 -43.54 -2.36 6.29
N LYS A 37 -44.11 -1.85 7.38
CA LYS A 37 -45.57 -1.73 7.57
C LYS A 37 -46.18 -0.77 6.56
N GLU A 38 -45.51 0.36 6.35
CA GLU A 38 -45.86 1.34 5.33
C GLU A 38 -45.02 1.12 4.07
N PRO A 39 -45.61 1.22 2.88
CA PRO A 39 -44.87 1.11 1.63
C PRO A 39 -43.86 2.26 1.50
N LYS A 40 -42.68 1.94 0.96
CA LYS A 40 -41.62 2.90 0.65
C LYS A 40 -41.50 3.01 -0.87
N TYR A 41 -41.12 4.18 -1.35
CA TYR A 41 -40.99 4.47 -2.77
C TYR A 41 -39.52 4.70 -3.14
N LEU A 42 -39.16 4.39 -4.38
CA LEU A 42 -37.80 4.44 -4.88
C LEU A 42 -37.59 5.60 -5.85
N VAL A 43 -36.48 6.30 -5.66
CA VAL A 43 -35.98 7.34 -6.57
C VAL A 43 -34.53 7.06 -6.89
N ARG A 44 -34.15 7.21 -8.16
CA ARG A 44 -32.75 7.14 -8.61
C ARG A 44 -32.25 8.53 -8.92
N ARG A 45 -31.09 8.89 -8.40
CA ARG A 45 -30.40 10.15 -8.67
C ARG A 45 -29.49 10.04 -9.90
N SER A 46 -29.00 11.18 -10.39
CA SER A 46 -28.09 11.28 -11.54
C SER A 46 -26.75 10.57 -11.34
N ASP A 47 -26.28 10.42 -10.09
CA ASP A 47 -25.09 9.64 -9.72
C ASP A 47 -25.33 8.11 -9.74
N GLY A 48 -26.53 7.67 -10.09
CA GLY A 48 -26.95 6.27 -10.13
C GLY A 48 -27.34 5.69 -8.77
N GLN A 49 -27.34 6.48 -7.69
CA GLN A 49 -27.75 6.02 -6.37
C GLN A 49 -29.28 5.89 -6.30
N VAL A 50 -29.77 4.74 -5.83
CA VAL A 50 -31.19 4.50 -5.54
C VAL A 50 -31.45 4.76 -4.05
N MET A 51 -32.51 5.51 -3.76
CA MET A 51 -32.90 5.94 -2.41
C MET A 51 -34.35 5.58 -2.12
N GLN A 52 -34.66 5.38 -0.83
CA GLN A 52 -36.01 5.14 -0.35
C GLN A 52 -36.62 6.43 0.21
N LEU A 53 -37.80 6.80 -0.28
CA LEU A 53 -38.61 7.91 0.21
C LEU A 53 -39.91 7.40 0.86
N PRO A 54 -40.38 8.05 1.95
CA PRO A 54 -41.78 7.95 2.39
C PRO A 54 -42.74 8.37 1.29
N HIS A 55 -43.99 7.88 1.36
CA HIS A 55 -45.03 8.19 0.36
C HIS A 55 -45.22 9.69 0.13
N LEU A 56 -45.31 10.46 1.21
CA LEU A 56 -45.45 11.92 1.18
C LEU A 56 -44.35 12.59 0.34
N LEU A 57 -43.08 12.34 0.66
CA LEU A 57 -41.94 12.93 -0.05
C LEU A 57 -41.86 12.49 -1.52
N TYR A 58 -42.26 11.27 -1.83
CA TYR A 58 -42.27 10.78 -3.21
C TYR A 58 -43.34 11.50 -4.05
N ARG A 59 -44.54 11.68 -3.49
CA ARG A 59 -45.63 12.40 -4.15
C ARG A 59 -45.32 13.87 -4.35
N VAL A 60 -44.71 14.52 -3.35
CA VAL A 60 -44.21 15.89 -3.52
C VAL A 60 -43.15 15.92 -4.62
N ALA A 61 -42.22 14.98 -4.68
CA ALA A 61 -41.24 14.93 -5.76
C ALA A 61 -41.88 14.69 -7.16
N GLU A 62 -42.97 13.92 -7.24
CA GLU A 62 -43.74 13.66 -8.47
C GLU A 62 -44.44 14.91 -9.01
N SER A 63 -44.81 15.86 -8.14
CA SER A 63 -45.47 17.11 -8.53
C SER A 63 -44.50 18.24 -8.93
N LEU A 64 -43.19 18.08 -8.72
CA LEU A 64 -42.15 19.05 -9.09
C LEU A 64 -41.79 18.98 -10.58
N ASP A 65 -42.53 19.69 -11.42
CA ASP A 65 -42.28 19.73 -12.87
C ASP A 65 -41.56 20.99 -13.37
N GLY A 66 -41.26 21.94 -12.47
CA GLY A 66 -40.64 23.22 -12.84
C GLY A 66 -41.60 24.21 -13.50
N SER A 67 -42.91 24.02 -13.38
CA SER A 67 -43.92 24.97 -13.86
C SER A 67 -44.88 25.47 -12.77
N ARG A 68 -45.09 24.68 -11.71
CA ARG A 68 -46.01 24.99 -10.62
C ARG A 68 -45.30 25.65 -9.45
N ASP A 69 -45.97 26.61 -8.82
CA ASP A 69 -45.56 27.19 -7.54
C ASP A 69 -45.99 26.29 -6.36
N ASP A 70 -45.45 26.57 -5.17
CA ASP A 70 -45.70 25.77 -3.97
C ASP A 70 -47.20 25.71 -3.59
N GLU A 71 -47.98 26.74 -3.91
CA GLU A 71 -49.43 26.83 -3.62
C GLU A 71 -50.26 25.95 -4.56
N GLN A 72 -49.90 25.91 -5.84
CA GLN A 72 -50.47 25.00 -6.84
C GLN A 72 -50.10 23.55 -6.57
N VAL A 73 -48.88 23.29 -6.08
CA VAL A 73 -48.47 21.95 -5.67
C VAL A 73 -49.25 21.52 -4.43
N ALA A 74 -49.45 22.41 -3.45
CA ALA A 74 -50.19 22.15 -2.23
C ALA A 74 -51.66 21.83 -2.49
N SER A 75 -52.35 22.71 -3.23
CA SER A 75 -53.76 22.52 -3.59
C SER A 75 -54.01 21.22 -4.35
N ARG A 76 -53.14 20.87 -5.29
CA ARG A 76 -53.23 19.61 -6.04
C ARG A 76 -52.94 18.39 -5.16
N PHE A 77 -51.89 18.44 -4.35
CA PHE A 77 -51.57 17.35 -3.43
C PHE A 77 -52.74 17.07 -2.48
N SER A 78 -53.34 18.13 -1.92
CA SER A 78 -54.51 18.02 -1.05
C SER A 78 -55.74 17.46 -1.75
N ALA A 79 -55.98 17.82 -3.02
CA ALA A 79 -57.05 17.24 -3.83
C ALA A 79 -56.83 15.75 -4.14
N GLU A 80 -55.59 15.31 -4.35
CA GLU A 80 -55.27 13.92 -4.73
C GLU A 80 -55.14 12.96 -3.54
N THR A 81 -54.66 13.45 -2.38
CA THR A 81 -54.40 12.60 -1.20
C THR A 81 -55.36 12.82 -0.04
N GLY A 82 -56.19 13.87 -0.07
CA GLY A 82 -57.10 14.22 1.01
C GLY A 82 -56.42 14.73 2.29
N GLN A 83 -55.12 15.04 2.23
CA GLN A 83 -54.36 15.66 3.32
C GLN A 83 -54.13 17.14 3.03
N GLU A 84 -54.53 18.03 3.94
CA GLU A 84 -54.24 19.45 3.84
C GLU A 84 -52.76 19.70 4.11
N LEU A 85 -52.04 20.21 3.10
CA LEU A 85 -50.68 20.74 3.25
C LEU A 85 -50.69 22.21 2.87
N THR A 86 -49.97 23.04 3.62
CA THR A 86 -49.79 24.45 3.26
C THR A 86 -48.61 24.64 2.30
N ALA A 87 -48.58 25.76 1.56
CA ALA A 87 -47.45 26.11 0.70
C ALA A 87 -46.12 26.19 1.47
N GLU A 88 -46.17 26.66 2.72
CA GLU A 88 -45.02 26.75 3.63
C GLU A 88 -44.47 25.36 3.99
N GLU A 89 -45.34 24.38 4.22
CA GLU A 89 -44.94 23.00 4.48
C GLU A 89 -44.31 22.34 3.26
N ILE A 90 -44.81 22.63 2.04
CA ILE A 90 -44.19 22.15 0.80
C ILE A 90 -42.81 22.77 0.62
N SER A 91 -42.69 24.07 0.77
CA SER A 91 -41.42 24.77 0.70
C SER A 91 -40.41 24.18 1.71
N PHE A 92 -40.85 23.90 2.94
CA PHE A 92 -40.04 23.21 3.94
C PHE A 92 -39.62 21.79 3.51
N LEU A 93 -40.54 20.98 2.99
CA LEU A 93 -40.21 19.63 2.52
C LEU A 93 -39.23 19.65 1.34
N VAL A 94 -39.37 20.62 0.44
CA VAL A 94 -38.46 20.79 -0.71
C VAL A 94 -37.09 21.24 -0.24
N GLU A 95 -37.00 22.33 0.53
CA GLU A 95 -35.73 22.96 0.94
C GLU A 95 -34.96 22.16 2.00
N GLU A 96 -35.65 21.59 3.00
CA GLU A 96 -34.99 20.93 4.13
C GLU A 96 -34.89 19.40 3.98
N ARG A 97 -35.70 18.77 3.10
CA ARG A 97 -35.69 17.30 2.93
C ARG A 97 -35.24 16.85 1.55
N LEU A 98 -35.75 17.44 0.46
CA LEU A 98 -35.44 16.97 -0.90
C LEU A 98 -34.18 17.61 -1.48
N ARG A 99 -33.95 18.90 -1.23
CA ARG A 99 -32.77 19.64 -1.71
C ARG A 99 -31.45 19.16 -1.09
N PRO A 100 -31.32 18.90 0.23
CA PRO A 100 -30.05 18.45 0.83
C PRO A 100 -29.66 17.04 0.39
N VAL A 101 -30.64 16.26 -0.08
CA VAL A 101 -30.45 14.91 -0.62
C VAL A 101 -30.13 14.95 -2.12
N GLY A 102 -30.24 16.11 -2.76
CA GLY A 102 -29.90 16.33 -4.17
C GLY A 102 -30.92 15.73 -5.13
N ILE A 103 -32.22 15.80 -4.77
CA ILE A 103 -33.35 15.40 -5.63
C ILE A 103 -33.92 16.61 -6.38
N VAL A 104 -33.80 17.81 -5.82
CA VAL A 104 -34.26 19.09 -6.42
C VAL A 104 -33.07 19.85 -6.99
N ALA A 105 -33.25 20.50 -8.14
CA ALA A 105 -32.23 21.32 -8.79
C ALA A 105 -31.79 22.50 -7.91
N ALA A 106 -30.49 22.84 -7.90
CA ALA A 106 -29.98 24.00 -7.19
C ALA A 106 -30.52 25.31 -7.83
N PRO A 107 -30.78 26.38 -7.05
CA PRO A 107 -31.40 27.60 -7.57
C PRO A 107 -30.56 28.29 -8.66
N ASP A 108 -29.23 28.11 -8.62
CA ASP A 108 -28.26 28.79 -9.51
C ASP A 108 -27.51 27.83 -10.46
N GLY A 109 -28.02 26.61 -10.71
CA GLY A 109 -27.32 25.62 -11.56
C GLY A 109 -25.98 25.12 -11.02
N GLY A 110 -25.64 25.45 -9.77
CA GLY A 110 -24.47 24.93 -9.06
C GLY A 110 -24.60 23.45 -8.71
N GLU A 111 -23.48 22.74 -8.64
CA GLU A 111 -23.44 21.31 -8.26
C GLU A 111 -24.20 21.08 -6.94
N THR A 112 -25.21 20.21 -6.97
CA THR A 112 -25.91 19.73 -5.77
C THR A 112 -24.91 19.17 -4.76
N SER A 113 -25.01 19.59 -3.50
CA SER A 113 -24.12 19.14 -2.41
C SER A 113 -24.00 17.61 -2.41
N ASN A 114 -22.76 17.10 -2.43
CA ASN A 114 -22.50 15.65 -2.43
C ASN A 114 -23.08 15.04 -1.14
N PRO A 115 -24.14 14.22 -1.19
CA PRO A 115 -24.72 13.67 0.02
C PRO A 115 -23.75 12.69 0.69
N VAL A 116 -23.82 12.65 2.01
CA VAL A 116 -22.97 11.81 2.85
C VAL A 116 -23.26 10.35 2.56
N LYS A 117 -22.36 9.69 1.81
CA LYS A 117 -22.38 8.23 1.64
C LYS A 117 -22.19 7.60 3.02
N SER A 118 -23.06 6.65 3.37
CA SER A 118 -22.92 5.90 4.61
C SER A 118 -21.68 5.01 4.51
N ASP A 119 -20.58 5.44 5.13
CA ASP A 119 -19.34 4.68 5.28
C ASP A 119 -19.58 3.48 6.21
N LEU A 120 -20.16 2.41 5.66
CA LEU A 120 -20.36 1.16 6.37
C LEU A 120 -19.05 0.35 6.30
N LEU A 121 -18.52 -0.03 7.46
CA LEU A 121 -17.21 -0.67 7.63
C LEU A 121 -17.05 -1.99 6.87
N LEU A 122 -18.17 -2.63 6.55
CA LEU A 122 -18.27 -3.90 5.81
C LEU A 122 -18.74 -3.69 4.35
N ALA A 123 -18.73 -2.46 3.84
CA ALA A 123 -18.97 -2.21 2.44
C ALA A 123 -17.69 -2.46 1.63
N LEU A 124 -17.84 -2.99 0.41
CA LEU A 124 -16.74 -3.09 -0.55
C LEU A 124 -16.15 -1.70 -0.85
N ARG A 125 -14.86 -1.51 -0.54
CA ARG A 125 -14.13 -0.23 -0.69
C ARG A 125 -13.25 -0.24 -1.93
N TYR A 126 -12.80 0.95 -2.35
CA TYR A 126 -11.83 1.13 -3.45
C TYR A 126 -12.23 0.41 -4.74
N ARG A 127 -13.50 0.52 -5.13
CA ARG A 127 -14.05 -0.12 -6.33
C ARG A 127 -13.44 0.48 -7.58
N VAL A 128 -12.89 -0.38 -8.44
CA VAL A 128 -12.42 -0.02 -9.77
C VAL A 128 -13.26 -0.79 -10.78
N GLY A 129 -14.00 -0.06 -11.62
CA GLY A 129 -14.74 -0.65 -12.72
C GLY A 129 -13.79 -1.09 -13.82
N VAL A 130 -13.71 -2.41 -14.03
CA VAL A 130 -12.84 -3.04 -15.04
C VAL A 130 -13.60 -3.19 -16.36
N VAL A 131 -14.86 -3.65 -16.29
CA VAL A 131 -15.71 -3.87 -17.47
C VAL A 131 -16.84 -2.84 -17.47
N PRO A 132 -16.92 -1.95 -18.48
CA PRO A 132 -17.96 -0.92 -18.55
C PRO A 132 -19.35 -1.52 -18.77
N ALA A 133 -20.38 -0.83 -18.28
CA ALA A 133 -21.78 -1.30 -18.28
C ALA A 133 -22.30 -1.70 -19.68
N ARG A 134 -21.82 -1.06 -20.76
CA ARG A 134 -22.20 -1.42 -22.14
C ARG A 134 -21.75 -2.83 -22.53
N ILE A 135 -20.55 -3.23 -22.09
CA ILE A 135 -20.02 -4.57 -22.34
C ILE A 135 -20.72 -5.58 -21.44
N VAL A 136 -20.91 -5.24 -20.15
CA VAL A 136 -21.67 -6.08 -19.20
C VAL A 136 -23.08 -6.36 -19.72
N TRP A 137 -23.77 -5.34 -20.26
CA TRP A 137 -25.08 -5.51 -20.87
C TRP A 137 -25.04 -6.59 -21.97
N ARG A 138 -24.07 -6.55 -22.89
CA ARG A 138 -23.93 -7.56 -23.96
C ARG A 138 -23.66 -8.95 -23.41
N ILE A 139 -22.73 -9.08 -22.45
CA ILE A 139 -22.40 -10.35 -21.78
C ILE A 139 -23.65 -10.94 -21.10
N ALA A 140 -24.36 -10.12 -20.33
CA ALA A 140 -25.62 -10.49 -19.69
C ALA A 140 -26.70 -10.91 -20.70
N GLY A 141 -26.66 -10.35 -21.92
CA GLY A 141 -27.56 -10.72 -23.01
C GLY A 141 -27.28 -12.12 -23.57
N VAL A 142 -25.99 -12.47 -23.73
CA VAL A 142 -25.55 -13.80 -24.18
C VAL A 142 -25.96 -14.89 -23.18
N PHE A 143 -25.78 -14.61 -21.88
CA PHE A 143 -26.12 -15.55 -20.82
C PHE A 143 -27.60 -15.54 -20.41
N ARG A 144 -28.41 -14.62 -20.93
CA ARG A 144 -29.84 -14.50 -20.60
C ARG A 144 -30.64 -15.81 -20.77
N PRO A 145 -30.44 -16.63 -21.82
CA PRO A 145 -31.18 -17.89 -21.99
C PRO A 145 -30.96 -18.90 -20.84
N PHE A 146 -29.84 -18.83 -20.11
CA PHE A 146 -29.57 -19.72 -18.98
C PHE A 146 -30.58 -19.57 -17.83
N PHE A 147 -31.38 -18.50 -17.82
CA PHE A 147 -32.45 -18.26 -16.86
C PHE A 147 -33.84 -18.71 -17.34
N TRP A 148 -33.94 -19.37 -18.51
CA TRP A 148 -35.19 -20.03 -18.90
C TRP A 148 -35.50 -21.19 -17.95
N PRO A 149 -36.77 -21.36 -17.51
CA PRO A 149 -37.11 -22.34 -16.47
C PRO A 149 -36.61 -23.76 -16.76
N ALA A 150 -36.75 -24.23 -18.01
CA ALA A 150 -36.29 -25.56 -18.40
C ALA A 150 -34.76 -25.71 -18.30
N ILE A 151 -34.00 -24.68 -18.68
CA ILE A 151 -32.53 -24.70 -18.61
C ILE A 151 -32.07 -24.65 -17.16
N VAL A 152 -32.71 -23.84 -16.31
CA VAL A 152 -32.40 -23.79 -14.87
C VAL A 152 -32.62 -25.15 -14.22
N VAL A 153 -33.76 -25.79 -14.47
CA VAL A 153 -34.04 -27.12 -13.93
C VAL A 153 -33.04 -28.15 -14.46
N ALA A 154 -32.76 -28.17 -15.76
CA ALA A 154 -31.78 -29.09 -16.35
C ALA A 154 -30.37 -28.89 -15.78
N ALA A 155 -29.93 -27.64 -15.60
CA ALA A 155 -28.62 -27.31 -15.05
C ALA A 155 -28.50 -27.74 -13.57
N LEU A 156 -29.54 -27.50 -12.75
CA LEU A 156 -29.54 -27.91 -11.34
C LEU A 156 -29.63 -29.42 -11.18
N VAL A 157 -30.47 -30.11 -11.96
CA VAL A 157 -30.54 -31.57 -11.95
C VAL A 157 -29.22 -32.16 -12.43
N GLY A 158 -28.62 -31.61 -13.49
CA GLY A 158 -27.32 -32.03 -14.00
C GLY A 158 -26.20 -31.84 -12.98
N PHE A 159 -26.14 -30.70 -12.31
CA PHE A 159 -25.21 -30.42 -11.21
C PHE A 159 -25.31 -31.50 -10.11
N VAL A 160 -26.52 -31.73 -9.57
CA VAL A 160 -26.73 -32.74 -8.52
C VAL A 160 -26.40 -34.15 -9.01
N ALA A 161 -26.80 -34.51 -10.23
CA ALA A 161 -26.54 -35.83 -10.79
C ALA A 161 -25.03 -36.09 -10.99
N LEU A 162 -24.27 -35.08 -11.41
CA LEU A 162 -22.82 -35.18 -11.57
C LEU A 162 -22.13 -35.32 -10.22
N ASP A 163 -22.55 -34.58 -9.19
CA ASP A 163 -22.00 -34.73 -7.84
C ASP A 163 -22.26 -36.13 -7.28
N VAL A 164 -23.49 -36.64 -7.43
CA VAL A 164 -23.84 -38.01 -7.01
C VAL A 164 -22.99 -39.04 -7.76
N LEU A 165 -22.78 -38.87 -9.07
CA LEU A 165 -21.96 -39.77 -9.87
C LEU A 165 -20.49 -39.75 -9.43
N ILE A 166 -19.93 -38.58 -9.11
CA ILE A 166 -18.56 -38.45 -8.61
C ILE A 166 -18.42 -39.14 -7.26
N ILE A 167 -19.36 -38.91 -6.34
CA ILE A 167 -19.36 -39.54 -5.00
C ILE A 167 -19.51 -41.06 -5.13
N ALA A 168 -20.36 -41.55 -6.03
CA ALA A 168 -20.59 -42.97 -6.26
C ALA A 168 -19.35 -43.71 -6.81
N ARG A 169 -18.37 -43.02 -7.40
CA ARG A 169 -17.09 -43.63 -7.82
C ARG A 169 -16.18 -44.01 -6.65
N GLY A 170 -16.47 -43.60 -5.42
CA GLY A 170 -15.92 -44.18 -4.18
C GLY A 170 -14.51 -43.76 -3.75
N ASP A 171 -13.68 -43.22 -4.65
CA ASP A 171 -12.29 -42.81 -4.34
C ASP A 171 -12.09 -41.28 -4.21
N VAL A 172 -13.07 -40.59 -3.62
CA VAL A 172 -12.99 -39.12 -3.49
C VAL A 172 -11.89 -38.72 -2.50
N LEU A 173 -11.79 -39.39 -1.36
CA LEU A 173 -10.86 -39.01 -0.30
C LEU A 173 -9.40 -39.28 -0.68
N GLY A 174 -9.10 -40.43 -1.30
CA GLY A 174 -7.75 -40.77 -1.76
C GLY A 174 -7.25 -39.80 -2.84
N GLN A 175 -8.12 -39.44 -3.78
CA GLN A 175 -7.80 -38.45 -4.81
C GLN A 175 -7.61 -37.04 -4.25
N LEU A 176 -8.36 -36.65 -3.22
CA LEU A 176 -8.16 -35.35 -2.59
C LEU A 176 -6.80 -35.25 -1.88
N VAL A 177 -6.37 -36.30 -1.19
CA VAL A 177 -5.06 -36.34 -0.52
C VAL A 177 -3.92 -36.27 -1.53
N SER A 178 -3.96 -37.10 -2.57
CA SER A 178 -2.95 -37.10 -3.64
C SER A 178 -2.91 -35.76 -4.40
N SER A 179 -4.05 -35.09 -4.56
CA SER A 179 -4.12 -33.75 -5.18
C SER A 179 -3.50 -32.66 -4.32
N ALA A 180 -3.71 -32.72 -3.00
CA ALA A 180 -3.10 -31.77 -2.07
C ALA A 180 -1.57 -31.90 -2.10
N GLU A 181 -1.06 -33.13 -2.16
CA GLU A 181 0.36 -33.40 -2.31
C GLU A 181 0.90 -32.87 -3.66
N ALA A 182 0.20 -33.14 -4.76
CA ALA A 182 0.57 -32.64 -6.08
C ALA A 182 0.65 -31.11 -6.15
N LEU A 183 -0.23 -30.38 -5.45
CA LEU A 183 -0.20 -28.91 -5.39
C LEU A 183 1.03 -28.35 -4.66
N ILE A 184 1.55 -29.08 -3.67
CA ILE A 184 2.76 -28.68 -2.92
C ILE A 184 3.98 -28.77 -3.83
N TYR A 185 4.07 -29.83 -4.64
CA TYR A 185 5.25 -30.11 -5.46
C TYR A 185 5.16 -29.60 -6.91
N GLN A 186 3.97 -29.21 -7.39
CA GLN A 186 3.77 -28.74 -8.77
C GLN A 186 3.20 -27.31 -8.82
N PRO A 187 4.07 -26.28 -8.87
CA PRO A 187 3.68 -24.88 -8.91
C PRO A 187 2.69 -24.53 -10.04
N ALA A 188 2.84 -25.17 -11.20
CA ALA A 188 1.96 -24.97 -12.35
C ALA A 188 0.52 -25.41 -12.07
N LEU A 189 0.32 -26.52 -11.35
CA LEU A 189 -1.02 -26.96 -10.95
C LEU A 189 -1.64 -25.99 -9.95
N THR A 190 -0.87 -25.47 -9.00
CA THR A 190 -1.34 -24.45 -8.05
C THR A 190 -1.81 -23.20 -8.77
N LEU A 191 -1.05 -22.72 -9.77
CA LEU A 191 -1.45 -21.61 -10.62
C LEU A 191 -2.73 -21.91 -11.42
N ALA A 192 -2.89 -23.14 -11.92
CA ALA A 192 -4.11 -23.58 -12.60
C ALA A 192 -5.34 -23.58 -11.67
N VAL A 193 -5.20 -24.06 -10.43
CA VAL A 193 -6.26 -24.02 -9.40
C VAL A 193 -6.67 -22.58 -9.10
N ILE A 194 -5.69 -21.68 -8.90
CA ILE A 194 -5.95 -20.26 -8.67
C ILE A 194 -6.67 -19.65 -9.88
N ALA A 195 -6.20 -19.93 -11.10
CA ALA A 195 -6.81 -19.42 -12.32
C ALA A 195 -8.26 -19.88 -12.49
N LEU A 196 -8.55 -21.17 -12.27
CA LEU A 196 -9.92 -21.70 -12.34
C LEU A 196 -10.82 -21.11 -11.27
N THR A 197 -10.30 -20.86 -10.07
CA THR A 197 -11.06 -20.22 -8.98
C THR A 197 -11.41 -18.77 -9.33
N LEU A 198 -10.46 -18.01 -9.90
CA LEU A 198 -10.69 -16.65 -10.37
C LEU A 198 -11.70 -16.62 -11.54
N LEU A 199 -11.57 -17.55 -12.50
CA LEU A 199 -12.52 -17.69 -13.60
C LEU A 199 -13.93 -18.04 -13.10
N GLY A 200 -14.06 -18.93 -12.12
CA GLY A 200 -15.32 -19.22 -11.44
C GLY A 200 -15.93 -17.97 -10.82
N GLY A 201 -15.13 -17.15 -10.12
CA GLY A 201 -15.57 -15.87 -9.58
C GLY A 201 -15.99 -14.86 -10.66
N MET A 202 -15.32 -14.80 -11.81
CA MET A 202 -15.75 -13.95 -12.93
C MET A 202 -17.07 -14.42 -13.54
N PHE A 203 -17.25 -15.75 -13.63
CA PHE A 203 -18.46 -16.35 -14.16
C PHE A 203 -19.65 -16.18 -13.20
N HIS A 204 -19.41 -16.25 -11.89
CA HIS A 204 -20.36 -15.88 -10.83
C HIS A 204 -20.93 -14.47 -11.04
N GLU A 205 -20.06 -13.48 -11.22
CA GLU A 205 -20.48 -12.10 -11.48
C GLU A 205 -21.34 -11.97 -12.76
N CYS A 206 -21.01 -12.73 -13.80
CA CYS A 206 -21.84 -12.81 -15.01
C CYS A 206 -23.26 -13.32 -14.70
N GLY A 207 -23.41 -14.24 -13.75
CA GLY A 207 -24.68 -14.76 -13.28
C GLY A 207 -25.60 -13.69 -12.70
N HIS A 208 -25.09 -12.83 -11.82
CA HIS A 208 -25.86 -11.69 -11.30
C HIS A 208 -26.31 -10.73 -12.41
N ALA A 209 -25.39 -10.38 -13.32
CA ALA A 209 -25.71 -9.46 -14.42
C ALA A 209 -26.75 -10.04 -15.38
N ALA A 210 -26.62 -11.32 -15.73
CA ALA A 210 -27.53 -12.03 -16.60
C ALA A 210 -28.92 -12.19 -15.96
N ALA A 211 -28.98 -12.51 -14.66
CA ALA A 211 -30.22 -12.57 -13.89
C ALA A 211 -30.94 -11.21 -13.81
N CYS A 212 -30.18 -10.13 -13.53
CA CYS A 212 -30.67 -8.76 -13.50
C CYS A 212 -31.31 -8.37 -14.84
N ARG A 213 -30.60 -8.65 -15.94
CA ARG A 213 -31.09 -8.39 -17.30
C ARG A 213 -32.30 -9.28 -17.65
N TYR A 214 -32.30 -10.54 -17.24
CA TYR A 214 -33.43 -11.44 -17.46
C TYR A 214 -34.71 -10.92 -16.80
N GLY A 215 -34.59 -10.37 -15.58
CA GLY A 215 -35.69 -9.73 -14.84
C GLY A 215 -36.18 -8.41 -15.45
N GLY A 216 -35.47 -7.83 -16.41
CA GLY A 216 -35.83 -6.56 -17.07
C GLY A 216 -35.11 -5.32 -16.52
N ALA A 217 -34.20 -5.48 -15.56
CA ALA A 217 -33.37 -4.40 -15.03
C ALA A 217 -32.04 -4.26 -15.81
N ARG A 218 -31.34 -3.14 -15.61
CA ARG A 218 -30.09 -2.82 -16.30
C ARG A 218 -28.86 -3.04 -15.40
N PRO A 219 -28.04 -4.08 -15.62
CA PRO A 219 -26.77 -4.22 -14.91
C PRO A 219 -25.82 -3.07 -15.24
N GLY A 220 -25.07 -2.64 -14.24
CA GLY A 220 -24.03 -1.62 -14.31
C GLY A 220 -22.66 -2.19 -14.69
N ASN A 221 -21.60 -1.58 -14.18
CA ASN A 221 -20.23 -2.03 -14.42
C ASN A 221 -19.87 -3.25 -13.56
N MET A 222 -18.90 -4.03 -14.04
CA MET A 222 -18.20 -5.06 -13.27
C MET A 222 -16.79 -4.60 -12.95
N GLY A 223 -16.24 -5.08 -11.85
CA GLY A 223 -14.89 -4.68 -11.47
C GLY A 223 -14.32 -5.46 -10.30
N ILE A 224 -13.25 -4.90 -9.75
CA ILE A 224 -12.56 -5.42 -8.57
C ILE A 224 -12.65 -4.36 -7.47
N GLY A 225 -12.89 -4.79 -6.24
CA GLY A 225 -12.83 -3.96 -5.05
C GLY A 225 -12.08 -4.67 -3.92
N LEU A 226 -11.95 -3.98 -2.79
CA LEU A 226 -11.34 -4.51 -1.58
C LEU A 226 -12.38 -4.67 -0.48
N TYR A 227 -12.56 -5.90 -0.03
CA TYR A 227 -13.39 -6.26 1.10
C TYR A 227 -12.53 -6.47 2.34
N ILE A 228 -12.48 -5.47 3.23
CA ILE A 228 -11.55 -5.37 4.37
C ILE A 228 -10.09 -5.34 3.88
N VAL A 229 -9.53 -6.51 3.55
CA VAL A 229 -8.20 -6.67 2.94
C VAL A 229 -8.20 -7.61 1.72
N TRP A 230 -9.28 -8.36 1.50
CA TRP A 230 -9.38 -9.34 0.43
C TRP A 230 -9.82 -8.70 -0.88
N PRO A 231 -9.17 -9.02 -2.01
CA PRO A 231 -9.69 -8.64 -3.32
C PRO A 231 -10.99 -9.40 -3.58
N ALA A 232 -12.00 -8.69 -4.09
CA ALA A 232 -13.28 -9.25 -4.45
C ALA A 232 -13.72 -8.72 -5.82
N LEU A 233 -14.26 -9.60 -6.64
CA LEU A 233 -14.98 -9.22 -7.85
C LEU A 233 -16.35 -8.64 -7.46
N TYR A 234 -16.91 -7.78 -8.31
CA TYR A 234 -18.25 -7.26 -8.09
C TYR A 234 -18.94 -6.93 -9.41
N THR A 235 -20.27 -7.03 -9.38
CA THR A 235 -21.19 -6.52 -10.40
C THR A 235 -22.14 -5.52 -9.78
N THR A 236 -22.26 -4.34 -10.39
CA THR A 236 -23.27 -3.36 -9.96
C THR A 236 -24.64 -3.79 -10.47
N VAL A 237 -25.51 -4.29 -9.59
CA VAL A 237 -26.91 -4.66 -9.89
C VAL A 237 -27.93 -3.78 -9.17
N THR A 238 -27.56 -2.55 -8.83
CA THR A 238 -28.44 -1.61 -8.08
C THR A 238 -29.79 -1.36 -8.78
N ASP A 239 -29.83 -1.45 -10.11
CA ASP A 239 -31.07 -1.29 -10.86
C ASP A 239 -32.09 -2.40 -10.60
N ALA A 240 -31.68 -3.55 -10.02
CA ALA A 240 -32.57 -4.64 -9.67
C ALA A 240 -33.62 -4.25 -8.61
N TYR A 241 -33.42 -3.17 -7.84
CA TYR A 241 -34.42 -2.71 -6.87
C TYR A 241 -35.77 -2.31 -7.49
N ARG A 242 -35.82 -2.01 -8.80
CA ARG A 242 -37.07 -1.77 -9.54
C ARG A 242 -37.90 -3.05 -9.77
N LEU A 243 -37.27 -4.21 -9.64
CA LEU A 243 -37.90 -5.50 -9.84
C LEU A 243 -38.76 -5.89 -8.63
N ASP A 244 -39.70 -6.79 -8.86
CA ASP A 244 -40.44 -7.46 -7.80
C ASP A 244 -39.51 -8.37 -6.96
N ARG A 245 -40.03 -8.88 -5.83
CA ARG A 245 -39.23 -9.74 -4.93
C ARG A 245 -38.62 -10.94 -5.66
N ARG A 246 -39.34 -11.54 -6.62
CA ARG A 246 -38.85 -12.70 -7.38
C ARG A 246 -37.70 -12.31 -8.32
N GLY A 247 -37.81 -11.16 -8.99
CA GLY A 247 -36.76 -10.62 -9.85
C GLY A 247 -35.48 -10.28 -9.07
N ARG A 248 -35.61 -9.70 -7.87
CA ARG A 248 -34.47 -9.41 -7.00
C ARG A 248 -33.80 -10.68 -6.47
N LEU A 249 -34.56 -11.61 -5.92
CA LEU A 249 -34.02 -12.91 -5.46
C LEU A 249 -33.35 -13.69 -6.59
N ARG A 250 -33.88 -13.65 -7.81
CA ARG A 250 -33.22 -14.26 -8.97
C ARG A 250 -31.86 -13.59 -9.26
N THR A 251 -31.79 -12.26 -9.13
CA THR A 251 -30.56 -11.50 -9.31
C THR A 251 -29.52 -11.90 -8.27
N ASP A 252 -29.91 -11.98 -7.00
CA ASP A 252 -29.01 -12.37 -5.91
C ASP A 252 -28.57 -13.84 -5.99
N LEU A 253 -29.45 -14.76 -6.40
CA LEU A 253 -29.10 -16.16 -6.61
C LEU A 253 -28.32 -16.41 -7.91
N GLY A 254 -28.27 -15.42 -8.81
CA GLY A 254 -27.69 -15.56 -10.14
C GLY A 254 -26.23 -15.99 -10.10
N GLY A 255 -25.43 -15.42 -9.18
CA GLY A 255 -24.02 -15.78 -9.03
C GLY A 255 -23.83 -17.20 -8.54
N VAL A 256 -24.53 -17.61 -7.49
CA VAL A 256 -24.48 -18.99 -6.96
C VAL A 256 -24.95 -20.02 -8.01
N TYR A 257 -25.99 -19.69 -8.78
CA TYR A 257 -26.43 -20.54 -9.89
C TYR A 257 -25.34 -20.72 -10.96
N PHE A 258 -24.60 -19.65 -11.29
CA PHE A 258 -23.51 -19.73 -12.26
C PHE A 258 -22.31 -20.52 -11.70
N ASN A 259 -22.05 -20.48 -10.39
CA ASN A 259 -21.09 -21.39 -9.77
C ASN A 259 -21.50 -22.85 -9.99
N ALA A 260 -22.77 -23.20 -9.80
CA ALA A 260 -23.25 -24.58 -10.03
C ALA A 260 -23.05 -25.02 -11.49
N ILE A 261 -23.33 -24.15 -12.47
CA ILE A 261 -23.05 -24.44 -13.89
C ILE A 261 -21.55 -24.64 -14.13
N PHE A 262 -20.71 -23.79 -13.56
CA PHE A 262 -19.26 -23.88 -13.72
C PHE A 262 -18.70 -25.17 -13.11
N ILE A 263 -19.17 -25.54 -11.92
CA ILE A 263 -18.82 -26.79 -11.26
C ILE A 263 -19.31 -27.99 -12.06
N ALA A 264 -20.52 -27.96 -12.62
CA ALA A 264 -21.03 -29.02 -13.48
C ALA A 264 -20.13 -29.20 -14.73
N GLY A 265 -19.71 -28.10 -15.35
CA GLY A 265 -18.75 -28.13 -16.47
C GLY A 265 -17.41 -28.77 -16.09
N LEU A 266 -16.82 -28.36 -14.97
CA LEU A 266 -15.58 -28.98 -14.45
C LEU A 266 -15.77 -30.45 -14.08
N SER A 267 -16.95 -30.81 -13.56
CA SER A 267 -17.30 -32.19 -13.21
C SER A 267 -17.33 -33.08 -14.45
N LEU A 268 -17.87 -32.59 -15.58
CA LEU A 268 -17.79 -33.32 -16.85
C LEU A 268 -16.34 -33.54 -17.32
N VAL A 269 -15.50 -32.50 -17.23
CA VAL A 269 -14.08 -32.61 -17.59
C VAL A 269 -13.36 -33.59 -16.66
N TYR A 270 -13.64 -33.56 -15.37
CA TYR A 270 -13.10 -34.51 -14.40
C TYR A 270 -13.55 -35.94 -14.72
N LEU A 271 -14.83 -36.17 -15.02
CA LEU A 271 -15.34 -37.51 -15.35
C LEU A 271 -14.70 -38.11 -16.61
N GLN A 272 -14.28 -37.26 -17.57
CA GLN A 272 -13.56 -37.65 -18.79
C GLN A 272 -12.07 -37.87 -18.56
N THR A 273 -11.42 -37.02 -17.77
CA THR A 273 -9.95 -37.05 -17.59
C THR A 273 -9.48 -37.91 -16.42
N GLY A 274 -10.33 -38.10 -15.41
CA GLY A 274 -9.96 -38.76 -14.15
C GLY A 274 -8.91 -38.00 -13.33
N SER A 275 -8.68 -36.71 -13.65
CA SER A 275 -7.57 -35.96 -13.04
C SER A 275 -7.89 -35.53 -11.61
N ALA A 276 -7.15 -36.07 -10.64
CA ALA A 276 -7.39 -35.83 -9.21
C ALA A 276 -7.41 -34.32 -8.86
N TRP A 277 -6.51 -33.51 -9.41
CA TRP A 277 -6.45 -32.08 -9.08
C TRP A 277 -7.71 -31.30 -9.47
N LEU A 278 -8.48 -31.75 -10.47
CA LEU A 278 -9.77 -31.14 -10.83
C LEU A 278 -10.82 -31.41 -9.75
N LEU A 279 -10.80 -32.58 -9.13
CA LEU A 279 -11.67 -32.90 -8.00
C LEU A 279 -11.43 -31.95 -6.83
N LEU A 280 -10.17 -31.61 -6.55
CA LEU A 280 -9.84 -30.61 -5.55
C LEU A 280 -10.44 -29.23 -5.89
N VAL A 281 -10.33 -28.78 -7.14
CA VAL A 281 -10.96 -27.51 -7.59
C VAL A 281 -12.48 -27.56 -7.42
N ILE A 282 -13.11 -28.66 -7.81
CA ILE A 282 -14.56 -28.87 -7.68
C ILE A 282 -14.97 -28.75 -6.21
N VAL A 283 -14.26 -29.41 -5.29
CA VAL A 283 -14.53 -29.33 -3.85
C VAL A 283 -14.30 -27.92 -3.31
N LEU A 284 -13.21 -27.25 -3.72
CA LEU A 284 -12.93 -25.87 -3.32
C LEU A 284 -14.04 -24.90 -3.77
N LEU A 285 -14.54 -25.07 -5.00
CA LEU A 285 -15.65 -24.26 -5.52
C LEU A 285 -16.97 -24.55 -4.83
N HIS A 286 -17.24 -25.80 -4.42
CA HIS A 286 -18.39 -26.14 -3.58
C HIS A 286 -18.32 -25.44 -2.22
N VAL A 287 -17.18 -25.55 -1.53
CA VAL A 287 -16.96 -24.89 -0.24
C VAL A 287 -17.07 -23.38 -0.38
N GLY A 288 -16.45 -22.81 -1.43
CA GLY A 288 -16.55 -21.39 -1.73
C GLY A 288 -17.99 -20.94 -1.99
N THR A 289 -18.78 -21.74 -2.72
CA THR A 289 -20.19 -21.47 -2.99
C THR A 289 -21.05 -21.57 -1.72
N ALA A 290 -20.79 -22.57 -0.87
CA ALA A 290 -21.45 -22.69 0.44
C ALA A 290 -21.14 -21.49 1.34
N TRP A 291 -19.89 -20.99 1.29
CA TRP A 291 -19.49 -19.80 2.03
C TRP A 291 -20.25 -18.55 1.59
N GLN A 292 -20.58 -18.41 0.30
CA GLN A 292 -21.37 -17.28 -0.21
C GLN A 292 -22.78 -17.19 0.39
N PHE A 293 -23.35 -18.30 0.87
CA PHE A 293 -24.65 -18.29 1.53
C PHE A 293 -24.61 -17.77 2.98
N LEU A 294 -23.44 -17.61 3.59
CA LEU A 294 -23.33 -17.13 4.97
C LEU A 294 -23.75 -15.66 5.07
N PRO A 295 -24.82 -15.31 5.81
CA PRO A 295 -25.33 -13.94 5.87
C PRO A 295 -24.59 -13.07 6.92
N SER A 296 -23.40 -13.50 7.38
CA SER A 296 -22.63 -12.82 8.43
C SER A 296 -21.88 -11.57 7.92
N ILE A 297 -21.61 -11.55 6.63
CA ILE A 297 -20.82 -10.56 5.88
C ILE A 297 -21.67 -10.18 4.63
N ARG A 298 -21.36 -9.08 3.92
CA ARG A 298 -22.08 -8.69 2.67
C ARG A 298 -21.74 -9.60 1.48
N LEU A 299 -21.93 -10.91 1.66
CA LEU A 299 -21.93 -11.95 0.64
C LEU A 299 -23.33 -12.09 0.05
N ASP A 300 -23.50 -12.96 -0.95
CA ASP A 300 -24.80 -13.20 -1.59
C ASP A 300 -25.90 -13.58 -0.60
N GLY A 301 -25.59 -14.43 0.38
CA GLY A 301 -26.51 -14.84 1.43
C GLY A 301 -27.10 -13.67 2.23
N TYR A 302 -26.35 -12.58 2.40
CA TYR A 302 -26.85 -11.36 3.03
C TYR A 302 -27.89 -10.65 2.15
N TYR A 303 -27.61 -10.53 0.84
CA TYR A 303 -28.53 -9.88 -0.11
C TYR A 303 -29.79 -10.72 -0.32
N ILE A 304 -29.66 -12.04 -0.46
CA ILE A 304 -30.78 -13.00 -0.51
C ILE A 304 -31.65 -12.84 0.73
N LEU A 305 -31.06 -12.78 1.93
CA LEU A 305 -31.82 -12.59 3.16
C LEU A 305 -32.49 -11.22 3.22
N ALA A 306 -31.80 -10.15 2.82
CA ALA A 306 -32.35 -8.79 2.75
C ALA A 306 -33.56 -8.71 1.81
N ASP A 307 -33.49 -9.34 0.64
CA ASP A 307 -34.58 -9.32 -0.35
C ASP A 307 -35.73 -10.26 -0.01
N LEU A 308 -35.44 -11.40 0.65
CA LEU A 308 -36.47 -12.26 1.23
C LEU A 308 -37.27 -11.50 2.31
N VAL A 309 -36.56 -10.79 3.20
CA VAL A 309 -37.15 -9.98 4.28
C VAL A 309 -37.84 -8.72 3.75
N GLY A 310 -37.37 -8.20 2.61
CA GLY A 310 -37.83 -6.96 1.99
C GLY A 310 -37.24 -5.70 2.63
N VAL A 311 -36.02 -5.78 3.17
CA VAL A 311 -35.30 -4.67 3.83
C VAL A 311 -33.86 -4.59 3.31
N PRO A 312 -33.50 -3.61 2.45
CA PRO A 312 -32.21 -3.60 1.73
C PRO A 312 -30.94 -3.49 2.58
N ASP A 313 -31.00 -2.91 3.79
CA ASP A 313 -29.82 -2.74 4.66
C ASP A 313 -30.07 -3.26 6.08
N LEU A 314 -29.89 -4.56 6.27
CA LEU A 314 -30.04 -5.21 7.58
C LEU A 314 -29.00 -4.70 8.61
N PHE A 315 -27.81 -4.25 8.17
CA PHE A 315 -26.76 -3.78 9.09
C PHE A 315 -27.16 -2.49 9.80
N SER A 316 -27.98 -1.64 9.16
CA SER A 316 -28.55 -0.44 9.78
C SER A 316 -29.44 -0.73 11.01
N TYR A 317 -29.91 -1.98 11.15
CA TYR A 317 -30.74 -2.42 12.27
C TYR A 317 -29.97 -3.02 13.44
N LEU A 318 -28.65 -3.27 13.32
CA LEU A 318 -27.84 -3.80 14.43
C LEU A 318 -27.98 -2.94 15.70
N GLY A 319 -27.73 -1.64 15.61
CA GLY A 319 -27.84 -0.71 16.75
C GLY A 319 -29.26 -0.61 17.32
N PRO A 320 -30.29 -0.36 16.50
CA PRO A 320 -31.69 -0.36 16.93
C PRO A 320 -32.15 -1.66 17.62
N VAL A 321 -31.79 -2.82 17.08
CA VAL A 321 -32.16 -4.13 17.66
C VAL A 321 -31.43 -4.35 18.99
N LEU A 322 -30.12 -4.12 19.05
CA LEU A 322 -29.35 -4.22 20.29
C LEU A 322 -29.90 -3.31 21.40
N LYS A 323 -30.25 -2.06 21.07
CA LYS A 323 -30.85 -1.13 22.03
C LYS A 323 -32.23 -1.61 22.51
N SER A 324 -32.99 -2.27 21.64
CA SER A 324 -34.31 -2.81 21.96
C SER A 324 -34.25 -4.12 22.76
N ALA A 325 -33.10 -4.81 22.73
CA ALA A 325 -32.84 -6.01 23.53
C ALA A 325 -32.44 -5.71 24.98
N ILE A 326 -32.15 -4.44 25.32
CA ILE A 326 -31.83 -4.03 26.69
C ILE A 326 -33.13 -4.04 27.53
N PRO A 327 -33.18 -4.82 28.63
CA PRO A 327 -34.35 -4.84 29.51
C PRO A 327 -34.74 -3.43 30.01
N GLY A 328 -36.03 -3.11 29.99
CA GLY A 328 -36.56 -1.83 30.47
C GLY A 328 -36.53 -0.66 29.47
N ARG A 329 -36.07 -0.85 28.23
CA ARG A 329 -36.13 0.19 27.17
C ARG A 329 -37.24 -0.07 26.16
N PRO A 330 -37.94 0.98 25.68
CA PRO A 330 -38.93 0.83 24.63
C PRO A 330 -38.27 0.39 23.31
N THR A 331 -39.01 -0.38 22.51
CA THR A 331 -38.55 -0.81 21.18
C THR A 331 -38.26 0.39 20.30
N HIS A 332 -37.08 0.40 19.67
CA HIS A 332 -36.63 1.50 18.83
C HIS A 332 -37.61 1.75 17.66
N PRO A 333 -37.93 3.02 17.31
CA PRO A 333 -38.92 3.37 16.27
C PRO A 333 -38.71 2.64 14.93
N ARG A 334 -37.47 2.64 14.41
CA ARG A 334 -37.10 1.90 13.19
C ARG A 334 -37.48 0.41 13.21
N VAL A 335 -37.43 -0.25 14.37
CA VAL A 335 -37.80 -1.68 14.51
C VAL A 335 -39.33 -1.85 14.58
N ARG A 336 -40.07 -0.84 15.06
CA ARG A 336 -41.53 -0.83 15.10
C ARG A 336 -42.17 -0.61 13.74
N GLU A 337 -41.47 0.06 12.82
CA GLU A 337 -41.89 0.26 11.42
C GLU A 337 -41.87 -1.03 10.59
N LEU A 338 -41.21 -2.09 11.08
CA LEU A 338 -41.11 -3.37 10.38
C LEU A 338 -42.35 -4.24 10.58
N LYS A 339 -42.67 -5.06 9.58
CA LYS A 339 -43.67 -6.13 9.71
C LYS A 339 -43.23 -7.16 10.76
N PRO A 340 -44.17 -7.84 11.47
CA PRO A 340 -43.82 -8.76 12.54
C PRO A 340 -42.89 -9.92 12.12
N TRP A 341 -43.04 -10.42 10.90
CA TRP A 341 -42.18 -11.46 10.34
C TRP A 341 -40.78 -10.93 10.01
N SER A 342 -40.69 -9.79 9.28
CA SER A 342 -39.41 -9.14 8.96
C SER A 342 -38.62 -8.78 10.22
N ARG A 343 -39.31 -8.27 11.26
CA ARG A 343 -38.73 -8.00 12.57
C ARG A 343 -38.14 -9.25 13.22
N ARG A 344 -38.88 -10.37 13.23
CA ARG A 344 -38.40 -11.63 13.83
C ARG A 344 -37.13 -12.14 13.14
N ILE A 345 -37.10 -12.12 11.81
CA ILE A 345 -35.91 -12.56 11.06
C ILE A 345 -34.73 -11.64 11.32
N ILE A 346 -34.91 -10.32 11.30
CA ILE A 346 -33.82 -9.37 11.58
C ILE A 346 -33.29 -9.59 13.00
N VAL A 347 -34.16 -9.77 13.99
CA VAL A 347 -33.73 -10.04 15.38
C VAL A 347 -32.95 -11.34 15.47
N LEU A 348 -33.43 -12.42 14.85
CA LEU A 348 -32.75 -13.72 14.81
C LEU A 348 -31.38 -13.60 14.11
N TRP A 349 -31.32 -12.92 12.97
CA TRP A 349 -30.09 -12.67 12.24
C TRP A 349 -29.09 -11.87 13.09
N VAL A 350 -29.52 -10.80 13.77
CA VAL A 350 -28.67 -10.04 14.70
C VAL A 350 -28.16 -10.91 15.84
N ALA A 351 -29.02 -11.76 16.42
CA ALA A 351 -28.67 -12.67 17.51
C ALA A 351 -27.66 -13.75 17.09
N LEU A 352 -27.65 -14.15 15.80
CA LEU A 352 -26.68 -15.11 15.26
C LEU A 352 -25.37 -14.44 14.82
N VAL A 353 -25.46 -13.32 14.09
CA VAL A 353 -24.32 -12.68 13.43
C VAL A 353 -23.42 -11.97 14.43
N ILE A 354 -23.96 -11.31 15.46
CA ILE A 354 -23.12 -10.59 16.43
C ILE A 354 -22.19 -11.55 17.19
N PRO A 355 -22.67 -12.65 17.81
CA PRO A 355 -21.79 -13.61 18.45
C PRO A 355 -20.79 -14.23 17.49
N THR A 356 -21.21 -14.54 16.26
CA THR A 356 -20.33 -15.12 15.23
C THR A 356 -19.19 -14.16 14.85
N LEU A 357 -19.49 -12.89 14.59
CA LEU A 357 -18.48 -11.86 14.30
C LEU A 357 -17.59 -11.58 15.51
N ALA A 358 -18.14 -11.59 16.73
CA ALA A 358 -17.38 -11.44 17.96
C ALA A 358 -16.43 -12.63 18.17
N PHE A 359 -16.90 -13.86 17.93
CA PHE A 359 -16.08 -15.06 17.97
C PHE A 359 -14.92 -14.98 16.97
N TYR A 360 -15.18 -14.65 15.71
CA TYR A 360 -14.11 -14.46 14.71
C TYR A 360 -13.12 -13.38 15.11
N LEU A 361 -13.60 -12.27 15.68
CA LEU A 361 -12.72 -11.21 16.17
C LEU A 361 -11.85 -11.67 17.33
N VAL A 362 -12.43 -12.36 18.33
CA VAL A 362 -11.67 -12.87 19.48
C VAL A 362 -10.65 -13.91 19.03
N VAL A 363 -11.04 -14.88 18.20
CA VAL A 363 -10.12 -15.88 17.63
C VAL A 363 -9.00 -15.19 16.87
N PHE A 364 -9.32 -14.23 16.00
CA PHE A 364 -8.32 -13.46 15.26
C PHE A 364 -7.33 -12.75 16.19
N LEU A 365 -7.81 -12.07 17.24
CA LEU A 365 -6.94 -11.36 18.19
C LEU A 365 -6.07 -12.30 19.03
N LEU A 366 -6.56 -13.50 19.35
CA LEU A 366 -5.78 -14.52 20.07
C LEU A 366 -4.74 -15.21 19.18
N LEU A 367 -5.06 -15.44 17.91
CA LEU A 367 -4.22 -16.17 16.97
C LEU A 367 -3.20 -15.27 16.27
N ALA A 368 -3.54 -14.01 15.99
CA ALA A 368 -2.64 -13.05 15.34
C ALA A 368 -1.23 -12.98 15.96
N PRO A 369 -1.03 -12.79 17.27
CA PRO A 369 0.33 -12.71 17.84
C PRO A 369 1.13 -14.01 17.71
N ARG A 370 0.47 -15.16 17.50
CA ARG A 370 1.12 -16.46 17.27
C ARG A 370 1.42 -16.70 15.80
N ILE A 371 0.49 -16.31 14.91
CA ILE A 371 0.59 -16.54 13.47
C ILE A 371 1.52 -15.53 12.82
N LEU A 372 1.52 -14.27 13.24
CA LEU A 372 2.29 -13.22 12.57
C LEU A 372 3.81 -13.48 12.55
N PRO A 373 4.45 -13.95 13.64
CA PRO A 373 5.86 -14.36 13.59
C PRO A 373 6.10 -15.54 12.63
N VAL A 374 5.25 -16.56 12.64
CA VAL A 374 5.38 -17.73 11.73
C VAL A 374 5.21 -17.31 10.28
N VAL A 375 4.24 -16.44 9.99
CA VAL A 375 4.05 -15.86 8.65
C VAL A 375 5.25 -15.00 8.27
N TRP A 376 5.88 -14.30 9.21
CA TRP A 376 7.09 -13.53 8.94
C TRP A 376 8.26 -14.42 8.55
N ASP A 377 8.50 -15.49 9.30
CA ASP A 377 9.54 -16.47 8.98
C ASP A 377 9.27 -17.14 7.62
N GLY A 378 8.02 -17.52 7.35
CA GLY A 378 7.60 -18.04 6.05
C GLY A 378 7.73 -17.03 4.91
N VAL A 379 7.54 -15.73 5.17
CA VAL A 379 7.86 -14.67 4.20
C VAL A 379 9.36 -14.67 3.94
N LEU A 380 10.21 -14.66 4.97
CA LEU A 380 11.67 -14.66 4.77
C LEU A 380 12.15 -15.88 3.99
N GLU A 381 11.63 -17.06 4.30
CA GLU A 381 11.95 -18.30 3.58
C GLU A 381 11.49 -18.23 2.11
N LEU A 382 10.23 -17.84 1.88
CA LEU A 382 9.69 -17.70 0.54
C LEU A 382 10.41 -16.62 -0.27
N LEU A 383 10.87 -15.56 0.38
CA LEU A 383 11.69 -14.52 -0.23
C LEU A 383 12.99 -15.13 -0.78
N THR A 384 13.69 -15.98 -0.02
CA THR A 384 14.89 -16.67 -0.51
C THR A 384 14.60 -17.65 -1.65
N ALA A 385 13.49 -18.40 -1.56
CA ALA A 385 13.10 -19.38 -2.58
C ALA A 385 12.75 -18.70 -3.92
N VAL A 386 12.05 -17.57 -3.88
CA VAL A 386 11.68 -16.82 -5.09
C VAL A 386 12.90 -16.20 -5.77
N ASP A 387 13.88 -15.69 -5.00
CA ASP A 387 15.12 -15.17 -5.56
C ASP A 387 15.92 -16.27 -6.28
N ALA A 388 16.06 -17.44 -5.65
CA ALA A 388 16.71 -18.60 -6.26
C ALA A 388 16.00 -19.05 -7.55
N ALA A 389 14.67 -19.18 -7.52
CA ALA A 389 13.86 -19.53 -8.69
C ALA A 389 13.98 -18.51 -9.83
N ALA A 390 13.97 -17.21 -9.49
CA ALA A 390 14.10 -16.14 -10.47
C ALA A 390 15.48 -16.18 -11.17
N ARG A 391 16.56 -16.44 -10.41
CA ARG A 391 17.91 -16.62 -10.97
C ARG A 391 18.03 -17.86 -11.84
N ALA A 392 17.30 -18.93 -11.51
CA ALA A 392 17.21 -20.15 -12.29
C ALA A 392 16.36 -20.02 -13.56
N GLY A 393 15.63 -18.90 -13.74
CA GLY A 393 14.76 -18.67 -14.90
C GLY A 393 13.43 -19.43 -14.84
N GLU A 394 13.04 -19.92 -13.66
CA GLU A 394 11.83 -20.72 -13.48
C GLU A 394 10.58 -19.83 -13.32
N VAL A 395 9.97 -19.44 -14.44
CA VAL A 395 8.87 -18.48 -14.46
C VAL A 395 7.68 -18.89 -13.59
N ALA A 396 7.34 -20.18 -13.54
CA ALA A 396 6.18 -20.67 -12.80
C ALA A 396 6.36 -20.60 -11.27
N THR A 397 7.52 -21.04 -10.75
CA THR A 397 7.86 -20.97 -9.32
C THR A 397 8.01 -19.52 -8.88
N THR A 398 8.69 -18.68 -9.67
CA THR A 398 8.79 -17.23 -9.39
C THR A 398 7.41 -16.58 -9.33
N THR A 399 6.53 -16.83 -10.32
CA THR A 399 5.19 -16.23 -10.35
C THR A 399 4.34 -16.68 -9.17
N LEU A 400 4.33 -17.98 -8.86
CA LEU A 400 3.59 -18.51 -7.71
C LEU A 400 4.12 -17.93 -6.40
N GLY A 401 5.44 -17.89 -6.21
CA GLY A 401 6.03 -17.38 -4.99
C GLY A 401 5.79 -15.87 -4.80
N VAL A 402 5.80 -15.07 -5.88
CA VAL A 402 5.37 -13.66 -5.81
C VAL A 402 3.90 -13.54 -5.39
N PHE A 403 3.02 -14.36 -5.96
CA PHE A 403 1.61 -14.37 -5.58
C PHE A 403 1.42 -14.79 -4.11
N GLN A 404 2.12 -15.82 -3.65
CA GLN A 404 2.11 -16.26 -2.26
C GLN A 404 2.63 -15.16 -1.33
N LEU A 405 3.73 -14.48 -1.66
CA LEU A 405 4.24 -13.34 -0.89
C LEU A 405 3.16 -12.27 -0.69
N VAL A 406 2.41 -11.92 -1.75
CA VAL A 406 1.29 -10.97 -1.62
C VAL A 406 0.21 -11.48 -0.66
N LEU A 407 -0.13 -12.77 -0.72
CA LEU A 407 -1.10 -13.36 0.21
C LEU A 407 -0.59 -13.40 1.66
N LEU A 408 0.69 -13.72 1.91
CA LEU A 408 1.29 -13.72 3.24
C LEU A 408 1.35 -12.31 3.88
N LEU A 409 1.27 -11.24 3.08
CA LEU A 409 1.19 -9.88 3.59
C LEU A 409 -0.24 -9.49 4.04
N LEU A 410 -1.28 -10.19 3.57
CA LEU A 410 -2.68 -9.87 3.91
C LEU A 410 -2.99 -9.96 5.41
N PRO A 411 -2.55 -10.98 6.17
CA PRO A 411 -2.76 -11.05 7.62
C PRO A 411 -2.17 -9.85 8.38
N TRP A 412 -1.00 -9.36 7.97
CA TRP A 412 -0.38 -8.17 8.54
C TRP A 412 -1.22 -6.92 8.26
N LEU A 413 -1.61 -6.71 7.01
CA LEU A 413 -2.48 -5.59 6.62
C LEU A 413 -3.83 -5.65 7.35
N GLY A 414 -4.41 -6.85 7.47
CA GLY A 414 -5.65 -7.10 8.19
C GLY A 414 -5.55 -6.76 9.67
N THR A 415 -4.47 -7.17 10.32
CA THR A 415 -4.20 -6.87 11.73
C THR A 415 -4.10 -5.37 11.96
N VAL A 416 -3.34 -4.65 11.13
CA VAL A 416 -3.21 -3.19 11.23
C VAL A 416 -4.56 -2.51 11.04
N LEU A 417 -5.32 -2.90 10.02
CA LEU A 417 -6.62 -2.31 9.70
C LEU A 417 -7.66 -2.55 10.81
N ILE A 418 -7.79 -3.80 11.27
CA ILE A 418 -8.74 -4.19 12.32
C ILE A 418 -8.39 -3.50 13.64
N THR A 419 -7.11 -3.48 14.03
CA THR A 419 -6.65 -2.80 15.25
C THR A 419 -6.92 -1.30 15.18
N ALA A 420 -6.64 -0.66 14.04
CA ALA A 420 -6.95 0.76 13.83
C ALA A 420 -8.46 1.05 13.90
N MET A 421 -9.28 0.16 13.33
CA MET A 421 -10.74 0.28 13.35
C MET A 421 -11.31 0.15 14.77
N ILE A 422 -10.87 -0.87 15.52
CA ILE A 422 -11.27 -1.11 16.91
C ILE A 422 -10.80 0.05 17.80
N GLY A 423 -9.52 0.44 17.70
CA GLY A 423 -8.99 1.58 18.42
C GLY A 423 -9.76 2.87 18.14
N GLY A 424 -10.16 3.10 16.88
CA GLY A 424 -11.01 4.22 16.50
C GLY A 424 -12.44 4.14 17.09
N MET A 425 -13.02 2.95 17.16
CA MET A 425 -14.34 2.70 17.76
C MET A 425 -14.33 2.90 19.27
N LEU A 426 -13.37 2.29 19.98
CA LEU A 426 -13.17 2.42 21.41
C LEU A 426 -12.90 3.88 21.79
N ARG A 427 -12.06 4.58 21.02
CA ARG A 427 -11.81 6.02 21.22
C ARG A 427 -13.08 6.84 21.11
N ARG A 428 -13.91 6.62 20.07
CA ARG A 428 -15.19 7.34 19.92
C ARG A 428 -16.10 7.12 21.11
N HIS A 429 -16.17 5.89 21.64
CA HIS A 429 -16.94 5.57 22.83
C HIS A 429 -16.36 6.21 24.10
N ALA A 430 -15.04 6.16 24.29
CA ALA A 430 -14.36 6.80 25.42
C ALA A 430 -14.56 8.31 25.41
N VAL A 431 -14.47 8.97 24.25
CA VAL A 431 -14.75 10.41 24.11
C VAL A 431 -16.24 10.71 24.35
N ALA A 432 -17.17 9.89 23.87
CA ALA A 432 -18.60 10.09 24.12
C ALA A 432 -18.97 9.90 25.60
N ARG A 433 -18.33 8.96 26.30
CA ARG A 433 -18.65 8.57 27.69
C ARG A 433 -17.88 9.39 28.73
N TRP A 434 -16.63 9.75 28.46
CA TRP A 434 -15.73 10.46 29.38
C TRP A 434 -15.25 11.83 28.89
N GLY A 435 -15.46 12.15 27.60
CA GLY A 435 -14.97 13.36 26.95
C GLY A 435 -15.98 14.51 26.86
N ARG A 436 -17.22 14.36 27.36
CA ARG A 436 -18.13 15.50 27.54
C ARG A 436 -17.62 16.36 28.71
N GLY A 437 -16.72 17.32 28.41
CA GLY A 437 -16.39 18.45 29.27
C GLY A 437 -14.92 18.68 29.64
N ARG A 438 -13.99 17.72 29.47
CA ARG A 438 -12.59 17.87 29.96
C ARG A 438 -11.50 18.03 28.91
N VAL A 439 -11.74 17.70 27.64
CA VAL A 439 -10.70 17.73 26.61
C VAL A 439 -11.08 18.72 25.52
N ARG A 440 -10.31 19.81 25.39
CA ARG A 440 -10.47 20.80 24.32
C ARG A 440 -10.45 20.12 22.95
N ALA A 441 -11.31 20.57 22.04
CA ALA A 441 -11.26 20.17 20.64
C ALA A 441 -9.84 20.44 20.10
N GLY A 442 -9.19 19.41 19.55
CA GLY A 442 -7.82 19.51 19.03
C GLY A 442 -6.74 18.79 19.84
N THR A 443 -6.89 18.56 21.16
CA THR A 443 -5.85 17.89 21.97
C THR A 443 -5.50 16.51 21.42
N TRP A 444 -6.50 15.72 21.00
CA TRP A 444 -6.28 14.41 20.39
C TRP A 444 -5.64 14.47 19.01
N SER A 445 -5.82 15.57 18.27
CA SER A 445 -5.12 15.75 16.99
C SER A 445 -3.64 16.02 17.22
N SER A 446 -3.32 16.80 18.26
CA SER A 446 -1.94 17.06 18.69
C SER A 446 -1.28 15.79 19.23
N VAL A 447 -1.95 15.03 20.11
CA VAL A 447 -1.42 13.75 20.63
C VAL A 447 -1.13 12.76 19.49
N ARG A 448 -2.03 12.64 18.51
CA ARG A 448 -1.79 11.77 17.34
C ARG A 448 -0.61 12.24 16.49
N LEU A 449 -0.45 13.56 16.33
CA LEU A 449 0.67 14.12 15.61
C LEU A 449 2.00 13.86 16.33
N TYR A 450 2.05 14.09 17.65
CA TYR A 450 3.24 13.82 18.46
C TYR A 450 3.57 12.33 18.52
N ALA A 451 2.57 11.46 18.70
CA ALA A 451 2.77 10.01 18.68
C ALA A 451 3.28 9.53 17.31
N ALA A 452 2.76 10.09 16.21
CA ALA A 452 3.23 9.77 14.88
C ALA A 452 4.70 10.21 14.67
N TRP A 453 5.07 11.39 15.15
CA TRP A 453 6.47 11.83 15.11
C TRP A 453 7.39 11.03 16.02
N ALA A 454 6.91 10.61 17.20
CA ALA A 454 7.65 9.72 18.08
C ALA A 454 7.89 8.35 17.42
N ALA A 455 6.89 7.81 16.72
CA ALA A 455 7.04 6.58 15.95
C ALA A 455 8.05 6.72 14.80
N VAL A 456 8.03 7.85 14.08
CA VAL A 456 9.02 8.15 13.03
C VAL A 456 10.43 8.31 13.61
N GLY A 457 10.55 8.93 14.79
CA GLY A 457 11.82 9.00 15.54
C GLY A 457 12.32 7.62 15.95
N GLY A 458 11.44 6.77 16.49
CA GLY A 458 11.76 5.38 16.83
C GLY A 458 12.19 4.56 15.61
N LEU A 459 11.55 4.76 14.46
CA LEU A 459 11.95 4.14 13.19
C LEU A 459 13.33 4.60 12.73
N ALA A 460 13.65 5.89 12.87
CA ALA A 460 14.99 6.39 12.55
C ALA A 460 16.05 5.76 13.46
N VAL A 461 15.78 5.62 14.76
CA VAL A 461 16.69 4.92 15.70
C VAL A 461 16.83 3.44 15.33
N ALA A 462 15.75 2.76 14.98
CA ALA A 462 15.77 1.37 14.53
C ALA A 462 16.59 1.19 13.25
N LEU A 463 16.50 2.13 12.30
CA LEU A 463 17.32 2.13 11.09
C LEU A 463 18.81 2.29 11.42
N VAL A 464 19.19 3.21 12.32
CA VAL A 464 20.59 3.35 12.78
C VAL A 464 21.08 2.06 13.43
N ALA A 465 20.28 1.45 14.31
CA ALA A 465 20.63 0.18 14.96
C ALA A 465 20.82 -0.95 13.93
N ARG A 466 19.95 -1.01 12.91
CA ARG A 466 20.06 -1.99 11.82
C ARG A 466 21.31 -1.74 10.97
N VAL A 467 21.61 -0.49 10.63
CA VAL A 467 22.84 -0.12 9.91
C VAL A 467 24.07 -0.50 10.72
N ALA A 468 24.08 -0.25 12.03
CA ALA A 468 25.18 -0.65 12.91
C ALA A 468 25.38 -2.18 12.94
N HIS A 469 24.29 -2.94 13.05
CA HIS A 469 24.34 -4.39 13.04
C HIS A 469 24.85 -4.95 11.71
N VAL A 470 24.38 -4.41 10.58
CA VAL A 470 24.84 -4.83 9.24
C VAL A 470 26.28 -4.40 9.00
N ALA A 471 26.68 -3.19 9.39
CA ALA A 471 28.06 -2.72 9.24
C ALA A 471 29.08 -3.63 9.95
N ALA A 472 28.70 -4.24 11.08
CA ALA A 472 29.53 -5.19 11.80
C ALA A 472 29.66 -6.56 11.10
N THR A 473 28.73 -6.91 10.20
CA THR A 473 28.69 -8.24 9.55
C THR A 473 29.04 -8.21 8.06
N LEU A 474 29.16 -7.02 7.45
CA LEU A 474 29.55 -6.87 6.04
C LEU A 474 30.98 -7.37 5.80
N PRO A 475 31.23 -8.08 4.68
CA PRO A 475 32.59 -8.46 4.32
C PRO A 475 33.46 -7.20 4.07
N PRO A 476 34.77 -7.25 4.36
CA PRO A 476 35.67 -6.14 4.09
C PRO A 476 35.83 -5.93 2.59
N SER A 477 35.77 -4.67 2.14
CA SER A 477 36.19 -4.31 0.78
C SER A 477 37.59 -3.69 0.77
N ALA A 478 38.30 -3.87 -0.34
CA ALA A 478 39.64 -3.31 -0.53
C ALA A 478 39.66 -1.78 -0.36
N GLY A 479 38.59 -1.09 -0.71
CA GLY A 479 38.45 0.36 -0.51
C GLY A 479 38.39 0.74 0.97
N GLU A 480 37.54 0.06 1.75
CA GLU A 480 37.38 0.33 3.18
C GLU A 480 38.64 0.01 3.97
N THR A 481 39.28 -1.14 3.69
CA THR A 481 40.53 -1.55 4.34
C THR A 481 41.65 -0.55 4.07
N ARG A 482 41.83 -0.08 2.81
CA ARG A 482 42.83 0.94 2.49
C ARG A 482 42.60 2.24 3.28
N LEU A 483 41.35 2.68 3.40
CA LEU A 483 40.99 3.92 4.11
C LEU A 483 41.17 3.79 5.63
N SER A 484 40.75 2.66 6.22
CA SER A 484 40.90 2.39 7.65
C SER A 484 42.37 2.25 8.04
N ASP A 485 43.16 1.52 7.24
CA ASP A 485 44.59 1.30 7.51
C ASP A 485 45.38 2.60 7.36
N SER A 486 45.05 3.42 6.35
CA SER A 486 45.66 4.74 6.19
C SER A 486 45.36 5.66 7.37
N ALA A 487 44.11 5.71 7.85
CA ALA A 487 43.74 6.52 9.01
C ALA A 487 44.39 6.03 10.31
N PHE A 488 44.50 4.72 10.51
CA PHE A 488 45.23 4.14 11.63
C PHE A 488 46.74 4.42 11.55
N GLY A 489 47.31 4.34 10.36
CA GLY A 489 48.70 4.71 10.08
C GLY A 489 49.01 6.17 10.43
N VAL A 490 48.09 7.09 10.18
CA VAL A 490 48.25 8.51 10.58
C VAL A 490 48.40 8.66 12.09
N LEU A 491 47.68 7.86 12.88
CA LEU A 491 47.72 7.92 14.35
C LEU A 491 48.96 7.23 14.95
N THR A 492 49.49 6.22 14.27
CA THR A 492 50.59 5.37 14.78
C THR A 492 51.96 5.72 14.22
N LEU A 493 52.04 6.05 12.94
CA LEU A 493 53.29 6.28 12.18
C LEU A 493 53.50 7.75 11.79
N GLY A 494 52.47 8.59 11.94
CA GLY A 494 52.47 9.98 11.50
C GLY A 494 52.01 10.16 10.06
N TRP A 495 51.74 11.41 9.68
CA TRP A 495 51.06 11.76 8.43
C TRP A 495 51.83 11.38 7.16
N ASP A 496 53.16 11.55 7.16
CA ASP A 496 54.02 11.33 6.00
C ASP A 496 54.33 9.85 5.77
N SER A 497 54.26 9.04 6.84
CA SER A 497 54.58 7.61 6.84
C SER A 497 53.35 6.72 6.66
N ALA A 498 52.14 7.29 6.72
CA ALA A 498 50.89 6.55 6.57
C ALA A 498 50.64 6.14 5.10
N PRO A 499 50.00 4.99 4.83
CA PRO A 499 49.62 4.56 3.48
C PRO A 499 48.94 5.68 2.68
N SER A 500 49.32 5.87 1.42
CA SER A 500 48.78 6.95 0.59
C SER A 500 47.32 6.70 0.19
N VAL A 501 46.48 7.74 0.24
CA VAL A 501 45.10 7.74 -0.27
C VAL A 501 44.98 8.70 -1.46
N GLY A 502 43.88 8.61 -2.21
CA GLY A 502 43.64 9.54 -3.32
C GLY A 502 43.56 10.99 -2.83
N VAL A 503 43.88 11.96 -3.71
CA VAL A 503 43.84 13.40 -3.36
C VAL A 503 42.45 13.82 -2.86
N GLY A 504 41.38 13.22 -3.41
CA GLY A 504 40.00 13.45 -2.98
C GLY A 504 39.61 12.80 -1.64
N GLU A 505 40.47 11.96 -1.05
CA GLU A 505 40.20 11.20 0.18
C GLU A 505 41.00 11.71 1.39
N LEU A 506 41.95 12.63 1.18
CA LEU A 506 42.81 13.18 2.24
C LEU A 506 42.02 13.82 3.39
N ALA A 507 40.99 14.62 3.06
CA ALA A 507 40.14 15.26 4.05
C ALA A 507 39.27 14.25 4.82
N PHE A 508 38.86 13.16 4.16
CA PHE A 508 38.14 12.07 4.80
C PHE A 508 39.03 11.29 5.76
N ARG A 509 40.25 10.94 5.33
CA ARG A 509 41.27 10.30 6.18
C ARG A 509 41.54 11.12 7.45
N ALA A 510 41.69 12.43 7.30
CA ALA A 510 41.89 13.35 8.42
C ALA A 510 40.75 13.29 9.44
N GLN A 511 39.50 13.28 8.96
CA GLN A 511 38.32 13.21 9.80
C GLN A 511 38.17 11.85 10.48
N LEU A 512 38.50 10.76 9.78
CA LEU A 512 38.45 9.42 10.33
C LEU A 512 39.51 9.24 11.44
N ALA A 513 40.75 9.68 11.20
CA ALA A 513 41.81 9.66 12.22
C ALA A 513 41.46 10.55 13.42
N GLY A 514 40.97 11.77 13.17
CA GLY A 514 40.56 12.68 14.24
C GLY A 514 39.38 12.14 15.05
N TYR A 515 38.39 11.52 14.40
CA TYR A 515 37.28 10.85 15.09
C TYR A 515 37.79 9.71 15.97
N ALA A 516 38.61 8.83 15.40
CA ALA A 516 39.17 7.69 16.13
C ALA A 516 40.02 8.12 17.33
N GLN A 517 40.82 9.20 17.19
CA GLN A 517 41.59 9.78 18.29
C GLN A 517 40.70 10.36 19.40
N LEU A 518 39.62 11.04 19.04
CA LEU A 518 38.70 11.66 20.01
C LEU A 518 37.86 10.63 20.77
N THR A 519 37.47 9.54 20.11
CA THR A 519 36.56 8.56 20.71
C THR A 519 37.24 7.27 21.14
N GLY A 520 38.49 7.03 20.77
CA GLY A 520 39.16 5.73 20.93
C GLY A 520 38.53 4.64 20.05
N ALA A 521 37.97 4.99 18.89
CA ALA A 521 37.19 4.04 18.08
C ALA A 521 38.00 2.80 17.66
N PHE A 522 39.28 2.96 17.33
CA PHE A 522 40.14 1.83 16.93
C PHE A 522 40.52 0.92 18.09
N ASP A 523 40.45 1.40 19.33
CA ASP A 523 40.78 0.61 20.53
C ASP A 523 39.56 -0.12 21.11
N ARG A 524 38.33 0.33 20.77
CA ARG A 524 37.08 -0.26 21.27
C ARG A 524 36.63 -1.51 20.53
N HIS A 525 37.16 -1.76 19.34
CA HIS A 525 36.74 -2.85 18.46
C HIS A 525 37.84 -3.89 18.27
N GLY A 526 37.45 -5.10 17.89
CA GLY A 526 38.37 -6.21 17.64
C GLY A 526 39.24 -6.03 16.38
N ASP A 527 38.86 -5.12 15.48
CA ASP A 527 39.63 -4.72 14.31
C ASP A 527 39.47 -3.22 13.99
N VAL A 528 40.42 -2.69 13.22
CA VAL A 528 40.44 -1.26 12.82
C VAL A 528 39.27 -0.93 11.91
N LEU A 529 38.82 -1.89 11.08
CA LEU A 529 37.73 -1.69 10.14
C LEU A 529 36.37 -1.52 10.83
N ALA A 530 36.04 -2.31 11.85
CA ALA A 530 34.81 -2.12 12.61
C ALA A 530 34.81 -0.77 13.35
N GLY A 531 35.95 -0.38 13.93
CA GLY A 531 36.15 0.95 14.51
C GLY A 531 35.98 2.07 13.48
N ALA A 532 36.43 1.87 12.25
CA ALA A 532 36.25 2.83 11.17
C ALA A 532 34.78 2.95 10.73
N ARG A 533 34.06 1.83 10.63
CA ARG A 533 32.63 1.79 10.25
C ARG A 533 31.71 2.49 11.25
N GLU A 534 32.13 2.70 12.50
CA GLU A 534 31.39 3.54 13.45
C GLU A 534 31.12 4.95 12.91
N LEU A 535 32.07 5.53 12.15
CA LEU A 535 31.90 6.85 11.54
C LEU A 535 30.78 6.85 10.49
N ALA A 536 30.61 5.76 9.75
CA ALA A 536 29.50 5.60 8.80
C ALA A 536 28.15 5.52 9.51
N VAL A 537 28.07 4.77 10.62
CA VAL A 537 26.87 4.69 11.47
C VAL A 537 26.52 6.07 12.05
N LEU A 538 27.53 6.82 12.53
CA LEU A 538 27.35 8.18 13.03
C LEU A 538 26.86 9.13 11.94
N ALA A 539 27.45 9.08 10.74
CA ALA A 539 27.01 9.89 9.60
C ALA A 539 25.54 9.58 9.24
N CYS A 540 25.14 8.30 9.26
CA CYS A 540 23.75 7.91 9.07
C CYS A 540 22.82 8.48 10.16
N ALA A 541 23.21 8.43 11.43
CA ALA A 541 22.45 9.01 12.53
C ALA A 541 22.27 10.53 12.38
N VAL A 542 23.34 11.24 11.98
CA VAL A 542 23.31 12.68 11.69
C VAL A 542 22.35 13.01 10.54
N LEU A 543 22.40 12.24 9.44
CA LEU A 543 21.53 12.42 8.28
C LEU A 543 20.05 12.24 8.64
N LEU A 544 19.73 11.21 9.42
CA LEU A 544 18.36 10.94 9.88
C LEU A 544 17.88 12.03 10.85
N GLY A 545 18.73 12.48 11.77
CA GLY A 545 18.43 13.64 12.63
C GLY A 545 18.14 14.90 11.81
N CYS A 546 18.97 15.19 10.81
CA CYS A 546 18.77 16.32 9.89
C CYS A 546 17.46 16.19 9.10
N LEU A 547 17.11 14.98 8.64
CA LEU A 547 15.86 14.71 7.94
C LEU A 547 14.64 14.96 8.84
N LEU A 548 14.68 14.52 10.11
CA LEU A 548 13.59 14.76 11.07
C LEU A 548 13.40 16.25 11.35
N VAL A 549 14.49 16.99 11.55
CA VAL A 549 14.45 18.45 11.74
C VAL A 549 13.93 19.16 10.49
N LEU A 550 14.41 18.76 9.30
CA LEU A 550 13.92 19.30 8.03
C LEU A 550 12.41 19.05 7.88
N ALA A 551 11.95 17.84 8.18
CA ALA A 551 10.56 17.47 8.05
C ALA A 551 9.66 18.21 9.05
N ALA A 552 10.13 18.42 10.29
CA ALA A 552 9.46 19.25 11.29
C ALA A 552 9.37 20.72 10.85
N THR A 553 10.48 21.30 10.36
CA THR A 553 10.53 22.72 9.92
C THR A 553 9.79 22.99 8.61
N ARG A 554 9.59 21.96 7.78
CA ARG A 554 8.76 22.01 6.56
C ARG A 554 7.31 21.61 6.81
N ARG A 555 6.94 21.21 8.04
CA ARG A 555 5.61 20.73 8.42
C ARG A 555 5.13 19.58 7.54
N LEU A 556 6.05 18.67 7.19
CA LEU A 556 5.71 17.47 6.42
C LEU A 556 4.79 16.56 7.25
N ARG A 557 3.97 15.75 6.59
CA ARG A 557 3.16 14.75 7.30
C ARG A 557 4.08 13.61 7.75
N PRO A 558 3.96 13.08 8.99
CA PRO A 558 4.83 12.00 9.48
C PRO A 558 4.93 10.80 8.52
N ILE A 559 3.83 10.45 7.88
CA ILE A 559 3.76 9.34 6.91
C ILE A 559 4.67 9.53 5.69
N THR A 560 4.95 10.77 5.28
CA THR A 560 5.84 11.09 4.15
C THR A 560 7.29 10.74 4.45
N VAL A 561 7.67 10.77 5.72
CA VAL A 561 9.00 10.38 6.21
C VAL A 561 9.03 8.89 6.57
N ALA A 562 7.96 8.39 7.19
CA ALA A 562 7.87 6.99 7.60
C ALA A 562 8.04 6.01 6.43
N ILE A 563 7.34 6.23 5.31
CA ILE A 563 7.33 5.29 4.18
C ILE A 563 8.73 5.08 3.59
N PRO A 564 9.50 6.13 3.20
CA PRO A 564 10.86 5.95 2.70
C PRO A 564 11.83 5.36 3.72
N LEU A 565 11.68 5.69 5.01
CA LEU A 565 12.51 5.11 6.07
C LEU A 565 12.23 3.62 6.28
N VAL A 566 10.96 3.19 6.25
CA VAL A 566 10.61 1.77 6.31
C VAL A 566 11.16 1.03 5.09
N ALA A 567 11.03 1.62 3.89
CA ALA A 567 11.56 1.01 2.67
C ALA A 567 13.09 0.87 2.72
N ALA A 568 13.81 1.94 3.11
CA ALA A 568 15.26 1.91 3.26
C ALA A 568 15.71 0.95 4.36
N ALA A 569 14.97 0.88 5.48
CA ALA A 569 15.24 -0.08 6.54
C ALA A 569 15.03 -1.51 6.05
N ALA A 570 13.96 -1.80 5.32
CA ALA A 570 13.65 -3.14 4.84
C ALA A 570 14.69 -3.65 3.82
N MET A 571 15.15 -2.79 2.91
CA MET A 571 16.07 -3.13 1.83
C MET A 571 17.48 -3.42 2.35
N GLY A 572 17.93 -4.67 2.29
CA GLY A 572 19.27 -5.09 2.69
C GLY A 572 20.39 -4.34 1.95
N PRO A 573 20.33 -4.16 0.61
CA PRO A 573 21.35 -3.39 -0.12
C PRO A 573 21.43 -1.92 0.31
N ALA A 574 20.29 -1.32 0.69
CA ALA A 574 20.27 0.08 1.13
C ALA A 574 20.92 0.22 2.51
N VAL A 575 20.63 -0.70 3.44
CA VAL A 575 21.27 -0.75 4.76
C VAL A 575 22.76 -1.07 4.64
N ALA A 576 23.12 -2.01 3.76
CA ALA A 576 24.50 -2.36 3.49
C ALA A 576 25.29 -1.15 2.96
N ALA A 577 24.75 -0.44 1.95
CA ALA A 577 25.36 0.78 1.43
C ALA A 577 25.54 1.84 2.54
N LEU A 578 24.53 2.05 3.40
CA LEU A 578 24.65 3.00 4.53
C LEU A 578 25.66 2.55 5.62
N GLY A 579 25.94 1.25 5.71
CA GLY A 579 26.91 0.66 6.64
C GLY A 579 28.35 0.63 6.11
N THR A 580 28.56 0.83 4.80
CA THR A 580 29.90 0.89 4.21
C THR A 580 30.62 2.20 4.54
N LEU A 581 31.92 2.12 4.81
CA LEU A 581 32.77 3.28 5.04
C LEU A 581 33.04 4.01 3.71
N ALA A 582 32.31 5.11 3.48
CA ALA A 582 32.41 5.90 2.25
C ALA A 582 32.56 7.40 2.52
N PRO A 583 33.50 8.10 1.84
CA PRO A 583 33.65 9.55 1.96
C PRO A 583 32.37 10.32 1.62
N ALA A 584 31.61 9.83 0.63
CA ALA A 584 30.36 10.44 0.20
C ALA A 584 29.31 10.53 1.32
N LEU A 585 29.21 9.51 2.18
CA LEU A 585 28.22 9.50 3.27
C LEU A 585 28.52 10.58 4.32
N VAL A 586 29.77 10.69 4.75
CA VAL A 586 30.24 11.71 5.71
C VAL A 586 30.14 13.10 5.11
N GLY A 587 30.51 13.26 3.82
CA GLY A 587 30.37 14.53 3.11
C GLY A 587 28.93 15.05 3.07
N VAL A 588 27.95 14.18 2.79
CA VAL A 588 26.53 14.57 2.79
C VAL A 588 26.05 14.91 4.20
N ALA A 589 26.53 14.21 5.24
CA ALA A 589 26.16 14.50 6.62
C ALA A 589 26.55 15.95 7.01
N TRP A 590 27.76 16.38 6.65
CA TRP A 590 28.20 17.76 6.81
C TRP A 590 27.33 18.76 6.05
N MET A 591 27.03 18.48 4.77
CA MET A 591 26.16 19.33 3.97
C MET A 591 24.73 19.43 4.56
N ALA A 592 24.19 18.32 5.09
CA ALA A 592 22.88 18.29 5.72
C ALA A 592 22.85 19.12 7.00
N LEU A 593 23.88 19.04 7.84
CA LEU A 593 24.03 19.88 9.04
C LEU A 593 24.05 21.37 8.68
N GLY A 594 24.84 21.76 7.67
CA GLY A 594 24.90 23.14 7.19
C GLY A 594 23.54 23.65 6.68
N ALA A 595 22.84 22.83 5.88
CA ALA A 595 21.52 23.16 5.36
C ALA A 595 20.46 23.30 6.45
N VAL A 596 20.45 22.40 7.44
CA VAL A 596 19.53 22.47 8.59
C VAL A 596 19.84 23.67 9.49
N ALA A 597 21.12 23.97 9.73
CA ALA A 597 21.54 25.13 10.50
C ALA A 597 21.03 26.44 9.86
N LEU A 598 21.22 26.63 8.56
CA LEU A 598 20.67 27.78 7.83
C LEU A 598 19.14 27.85 7.90
N ARG A 599 18.46 26.69 7.86
CA ARG A 599 17.00 26.64 7.96
C ARG A 599 16.48 27.06 9.33
N LEU A 600 17.17 26.69 10.41
CA LEU A 600 16.77 27.00 11.79
C LEU A 600 17.16 28.42 12.22
N GLY A 601 18.29 28.95 11.72
CA GLY A 601 18.89 30.17 12.26
C GLY A 601 19.68 31.01 11.27
N GLY A 602 19.47 30.87 9.96
CA GLY A 602 20.29 31.47 8.89
C GLY A 602 20.35 33.01 8.82
N ARG A 603 19.74 33.71 9.78
CA ARG A 603 19.91 35.17 9.98
C ARG A 603 21.03 35.51 10.97
N ARG A 604 21.51 34.53 11.75
CA ARG A 604 22.58 34.73 12.75
C ARG A 604 23.94 34.53 12.08
N PRO A 605 24.90 35.46 12.23
CA PRO A 605 26.20 35.37 11.56
C PRO A 605 26.97 34.11 11.96
N VAL A 606 26.93 33.72 13.23
CA VAL A 606 27.55 32.48 13.74
C VAL A 606 27.01 31.24 13.03
N VAL A 607 25.70 31.19 12.75
CA VAL A 607 25.06 30.07 12.06
C VAL A 607 25.44 30.02 10.58
N VAL A 608 25.59 31.19 9.95
CA VAL A 608 26.05 31.29 8.55
C VAL A 608 27.50 30.83 8.45
N VAL A 609 28.38 31.27 9.35
CA VAL A 609 29.78 30.82 9.40
C VAL A 609 29.85 29.31 9.60
N PHE A 610 29.10 28.77 10.57
CA PHE A 610 29.03 27.32 10.77
C PHE A 610 28.56 26.58 9.51
N ALA A 611 27.53 27.07 8.84
CA ALA A 611 27.03 26.44 7.63
C ALA A 611 28.02 26.47 6.47
N VAL A 612 28.76 27.57 6.29
CA VAL A 612 29.82 27.68 5.29
C VAL A 612 30.95 26.68 5.59
N VAL A 613 31.38 26.60 6.85
CA VAL A 613 32.38 25.62 7.28
C VAL A 613 31.88 24.19 7.06
N ALA A 614 30.63 23.89 7.40
CA ALA A 614 30.03 22.58 7.18
C ALA A 614 29.95 22.22 5.68
N PHE A 615 29.57 23.16 4.80
CA PHE A 615 29.58 22.91 3.36
C PHE A 615 31.00 22.71 2.81
N ALA A 616 31.97 23.51 3.28
CA ALA A 616 33.37 23.37 2.89
C ALA A 616 33.95 22.01 3.33
N ALA A 617 33.68 21.61 4.59
CA ALA A 617 34.05 20.30 5.11
C ALA A 617 33.40 19.18 4.29
N GLY A 618 32.10 19.27 3.98
CA GLY A 618 31.38 18.29 3.17
C GLY A 618 31.97 18.12 1.75
N LEU A 619 32.24 19.24 1.07
CA LEU A 619 32.84 19.25 -0.26
C LEU A 619 34.30 18.77 -0.28
N ALA A 620 35.07 19.09 0.76
CA ALA A 620 36.44 18.58 0.91
C ALA A 620 36.44 17.07 1.18
N THR A 621 35.48 16.58 1.98
CA THR A 621 35.33 15.14 2.30
C THR A 621 34.91 14.33 1.08
N ALA A 622 34.01 14.88 0.26
CA ALA A 622 33.48 14.20 -0.91
C ALA A 622 33.31 15.19 -2.06
N PRO A 623 34.36 15.40 -2.88
CA PRO A 623 34.30 16.26 -4.06
C PRO A 623 33.18 15.86 -5.04
N LEU A 624 32.78 14.58 -5.02
CA LEU A 624 31.69 14.04 -5.83
C LEU A 624 30.36 14.79 -5.62
N LEU A 625 30.15 15.41 -4.45
CA LEU A 625 28.94 16.18 -4.15
C LEU A 625 28.78 17.44 -5.02
N LEU A 626 29.86 17.90 -5.66
CA LEU A 626 29.79 18.99 -6.64
C LEU A 626 28.95 18.62 -7.87
N VAL A 627 28.92 17.35 -8.27
CA VAL A 627 28.17 16.89 -9.45
C VAL A 627 26.65 17.14 -9.30
N PRO A 628 25.96 16.60 -8.28
CA PRO A 628 24.52 16.85 -8.11
C PRO A 628 24.18 18.31 -7.79
N LEU A 629 25.06 19.04 -7.10
CA LEU A 629 24.87 20.46 -6.83
C LEU A 629 24.92 21.30 -8.10
N ALA A 630 25.91 21.04 -8.96
CA ALA A 630 26.07 21.73 -10.22
C ALA A 630 24.93 21.43 -11.19
N VAL A 631 24.51 20.15 -11.30
CA VAL A 631 23.37 19.75 -12.14
C VAL A 631 22.07 20.38 -11.63
N GLY A 632 21.81 20.33 -10.32
CA GLY A 632 20.63 20.95 -9.72
C GLY A 632 20.57 22.48 -9.94
N ALA A 633 21.70 23.17 -9.71
CA ALA A 633 21.83 24.60 -9.93
C ALA A 633 21.65 24.97 -11.41
N GLY A 634 22.29 24.23 -12.33
CA GLY A 634 22.15 24.41 -13.77
C GLY A 634 20.69 24.32 -14.23
N VAL A 635 19.95 23.33 -13.75
CA VAL A 635 18.51 23.19 -14.05
C VAL A 635 17.69 24.37 -13.52
N MET A 636 17.97 24.82 -12.29
CA MET A 636 17.29 26.00 -11.73
C MET A 636 17.58 27.28 -12.53
N ILE A 637 18.80 27.44 -13.04
CA ILE A 637 19.20 28.57 -13.90
C ILE A 637 18.48 28.50 -15.25
N VAL A 638 18.45 27.34 -15.91
CA VAL A 638 17.76 27.14 -17.20
C VAL A 638 16.26 27.44 -17.07
N ARG A 639 15.66 27.06 -15.94
CA ARG A 639 14.25 27.32 -15.65
C ARG A 639 13.95 28.75 -15.20
N GLY A 640 14.96 29.59 -15.03
CA GLY A 640 14.81 30.97 -14.57
C GLY A 640 14.42 31.10 -13.10
N GLU A 641 14.59 30.04 -12.31
CA GLU A 641 14.32 30.03 -10.87
C GLU A 641 15.46 30.73 -10.10
N LEU A 642 16.69 30.65 -10.63
CA LEU A 642 17.84 31.43 -10.19
C LEU A 642 18.15 32.52 -11.24
N PHE A 643 18.49 33.72 -10.77
CA PHE A 643 18.83 34.87 -11.63
C PHE A 643 17.70 35.31 -12.59
N ALA A 644 16.46 35.30 -12.08
CA ALA A 644 15.33 35.94 -12.75
C ALA A 644 15.67 37.40 -13.11
N GLY A 645 15.40 37.83 -14.35
CA GLY A 645 15.71 39.17 -14.85
C GLY A 645 17.13 39.38 -15.43
N ARG A 646 18.06 38.42 -15.33
CA ARG A 646 19.40 38.52 -15.97
C ARG A 646 19.37 38.10 -17.46
N PRO A 647 20.26 38.67 -18.31
CA PRO A 647 20.32 38.38 -19.74
C PRO A 647 20.70 36.91 -20.05
N ARG A 648 20.26 36.41 -21.20
CA ARG A 648 20.41 34.99 -21.63
C ARG A 648 21.89 34.54 -21.69
N SER A 649 22.80 35.44 -22.05
CA SER A 649 24.25 35.20 -22.07
C SER A 649 24.83 34.83 -20.70
N TRP A 650 24.43 35.54 -19.64
CA TRP A 650 24.85 35.24 -18.27
C TRP A 650 24.34 33.88 -17.78
N ARG A 651 23.13 33.48 -18.17
CA ARG A 651 22.59 32.16 -17.83
C ARG A 651 23.35 31.03 -18.52
N LEU A 652 23.74 31.23 -19.79
CA LEU A 652 24.54 30.26 -20.53
C LEU A 652 25.95 30.09 -19.94
N ILE A 653 26.60 31.19 -19.55
CA ILE A 653 27.91 31.16 -18.88
C ILE A 653 27.82 30.44 -17.53
N ALA A 654 26.79 30.73 -16.73
CA ALA A 654 26.59 30.08 -15.43
C ALA A 654 26.30 28.56 -15.56
N VAL A 655 25.57 28.15 -16.61
CA VAL A 655 25.33 26.73 -16.90
C VAL A 655 26.62 26.04 -17.39
N ALA A 656 27.40 26.70 -18.24
CA ALA A 656 28.69 26.17 -18.71
C ALA A 656 29.69 26.02 -17.55
N ALA A 657 29.74 26.98 -16.62
CA ALA A 657 30.55 26.90 -15.41
C ALA A 657 30.10 25.75 -14.50
N ALA A 658 28.79 25.57 -14.30
CA ALA A 658 28.27 24.42 -13.54
C ALA A 658 28.64 23.08 -14.21
N ALA A 659 28.51 22.97 -15.53
CA ALA A 659 28.89 21.77 -16.27
C ALA A 659 30.40 21.47 -16.14
N LEU A 660 31.26 22.50 -16.25
CA LEU A 660 32.70 22.35 -16.07
C LEU A 660 33.07 21.88 -14.66
N VAL A 661 32.42 22.44 -13.63
CA VAL A 661 32.60 22.01 -12.22
C VAL A 661 32.19 20.54 -12.04
N ALA A 662 31.08 20.11 -12.66
CA ALA A 662 30.66 18.71 -12.59
C ALA A 662 31.66 17.75 -13.26
N VAL A 663 32.21 18.12 -14.43
CA VAL A 663 33.21 17.32 -15.15
C VAL A 663 34.52 17.23 -14.37
N LEU A 664 35.01 18.35 -13.82
CA LEU A 664 36.22 18.38 -13.01
C LEU A 664 36.07 17.54 -11.72
N ALA A 665 34.91 17.60 -11.07
CA ALA A 665 34.61 16.79 -9.89
C ALA A 665 34.58 15.28 -10.20
N LEU A 666 34.12 14.90 -11.39
CA LEU A 666 34.14 13.50 -11.85
C LEU A 666 35.57 12.99 -12.08
N GLY A 667 36.47 13.85 -12.59
CA GLY A 667 37.88 13.50 -12.79
C GLY A 667 38.65 13.20 -11.50
N VAL A 668 38.34 13.93 -10.42
CA VAL A 668 39.02 13.78 -9.10
C VAL A 668 38.59 12.50 -8.34
N THR A 669 37.50 11.84 -8.76
CA THR A 669 36.83 10.77 -8.00
C THR A 669 37.05 9.37 -8.57
N THR A 670 37.86 9.22 -9.62
CA THR A 670 38.18 7.92 -10.25
C THR A 670 39.30 7.16 -9.53
N GLY A 671 39.09 6.88 -8.24
CA GLY A 671 39.95 6.00 -7.44
C GLY A 671 39.38 4.58 -7.40
N GLY A 672 39.98 3.66 -8.16
CA GLY A 672 39.51 2.28 -8.31
C GLY A 672 39.45 1.49 -6.99
N GLY A 673 38.28 0.97 -6.67
CA GLY A 673 38.06 -0.02 -5.62
C GLY A 673 36.83 -0.86 -5.94
N VAL A 674 36.98 -2.18 -5.87
CA VAL A 674 35.89 -3.17 -5.97
C VAL A 674 34.97 -3.04 -4.76
N THR A 675 33.66 -3.05 -4.98
CA THR A 675 32.63 -2.85 -3.96
C THR A 675 32.28 -4.14 -3.19
N VAL A 676 31.69 -3.98 -2.00
CA VAL A 676 30.98 -5.07 -1.30
C VAL A 676 29.69 -5.47 -2.06
N LEU A 677 29.06 -4.52 -2.75
CA LEU A 677 27.79 -4.68 -3.46
C LEU A 677 28.02 -4.80 -4.98
N ASP A 678 28.49 -5.96 -5.44
CA ASP A 678 28.62 -6.26 -6.88
C ASP A 678 27.48 -7.19 -7.36
N GLY A 679 26.94 -6.92 -8.55
CA GLY A 679 25.87 -7.72 -9.17
C GLY A 679 24.43 -7.31 -8.76
N PRO A 680 23.55 -8.25 -8.40
CA PRO A 680 22.09 -8.05 -8.30
C PRO A 680 21.67 -7.00 -7.26
N GLU A 681 22.42 -6.84 -6.17
CA GLU A 681 22.13 -5.88 -5.10
C GLU A 681 22.26 -4.43 -5.56
N ARG A 682 23.27 -4.18 -6.40
CA ARG A 682 23.49 -2.89 -7.04
C ARG A 682 22.40 -2.59 -8.06
N ASP A 683 22.01 -3.57 -8.87
CA ASP A 683 20.97 -3.41 -9.88
C ASP A 683 19.62 -3.06 -9.26
N VAL A 684 19.27 -3.68 -8.13
CA VAL A 684 18.04 -3.37 -7.39
C VAL A 684 18.06 -1.93 -6.86
N LEU A 685 19.17 -1.46 -6.28
CA LEU A 685 19.29 -0.06 -5.83
C LEU A 685 19.16 0.94 -6.98
N LEU A 686 19.81 0.66 -8.11
CA LEU A 686 19.72 1.50 -9.31
C LEU A 686 18.31 1.50 -9.89
N PHE A 687 17.62 0.36 -9.89
CA PHE A 687 16.25 0.27 -10.36
C PHE A 687 15.27 1.05 -9.49
N VAL A 688 15.36 0.96 -8.15
CA VAL A 688 14.59 1.83 -7.24
C VAL A 688 14.91 3.30 -7.50
N ALA A 689 16.18 3.63 -7.66
CA ALA A 689 16.59 5.00 -7.93
C ALA A 689 15.97 5.53 -9.22
N ILE A 690 15.99 4.76 -10.31
CA ILE A 690 15.37 5.12 -11.59
C ILE A 690 13.87 5.39 -11.41
N LEU A 691 13.15 4.51 -10.71
CA LEU A 691 11.71 4.68 -10.49
C LEU A 691 11.39 5.95 -9.67
N VAL A 692 12.12 6.20 -8.59
CA VAL A 692 11.92 7.38 -7.73
C VAL A 692 12.33 8.67 -8.46
N VAL A 693 13.42 8.64 -9.23
CA VAL A 693 13.88 9.76 -10.07
C VAL A 693 12.85 10.09 -11.15
N ALA A 694 12.33 9.08 -11.86
CA ALA A 694 11.28 9.27 -12.86
C ALA A 694 10.03 9.92 -12.24
N GLY A 695 9.62 9.45 -11.06
CA GLY A 695 8.54 10.07 -10.29
C GLY A 695 8.81 11.53 -9.91
N GLY A 696 10.03 11.83 -9.46
CA GLY A 696 10.48 13.20 -9.15
C GLY A 696 10.48 14.12 -10.37
N LEU A 697 10.91 13.64 -11.53
CA LEU A 697 10.95 14.39 -12.79
C LEU A 697 9.54 14.65 -13.36
N ALA A 698 8.60 13.73 -13.14
CA ALA A 698 7.20 13.90 -13.51
C ALA A 698 6.53 15.06 -12.74
N VAL A 699 6.99 15.35 -11.51
CA VAL A 699 6.45 16.41 -10.67
C VAL A 699 7.19 17.75 -10.89
N ARG A 700 6.51 18.75 -11.50
CA ARG A 700 7.12 20.04 -11.89
C ARG A 700 7.92 20.76 -10.80
N ARG A 701 7.46 20.72 -9.55
CA ARG A 701 8.13 21.33 -8.38
C ARG A 701 9.35 20.56 -7.86
N LEU A 702 9.50 19.29 -8.26
CA LEU A 702 10.61 18.42 -7.82
C LEU A 702 11.67 18.21 -8.90
N ARG A 703 11.47 18.68 -10.14
CA ARG A 703 12.40 18.40 -11.24
C ARG A 703 13.85 18.75 -10.96
N SER A 704 14.15 19.87 -10.29
CA SER A 704 15.53 20.24 -9.94
C SER A 704 16.17 19.19 -9.01
N ALA A 705 15.44 18.75 -7.98
CA ALA A 705 15.84 17.65 -7.11
C ALA A 705 15.90 16.30 -7.87
N GLY A 706 14.98 16.07 -8.80
CA GLY A 706 14.95 14.89 -9.67
C GLY A 706 16.18 14.79 -10.57
N PHE A 707 16.60 15.89 -11.20
CA PHE A 707 17.81 15.94 -12.01
C PHE A 707 19.09 15.80 -11.18
N ALA A 708 19.13 16.40 -9.98
CA ALA A 708 20.24 16.19 -9.04
C ALA A 708 20.35 14.71 -8.65
N ALA A 709 19.25 14.07 -8.25
CA ALA A 709 19.22 12.63 -7.95
C ALA A 709 19.54 11.75 -9.17
N ALA A 710 19.10 12.14 -10.38
CA ALA A 710 19.44 11.45 -11.63
C ALA A 710 20.96 11.47 -11.89
N SER A 711 21.63 12.59 -11.61
CA SER A 711 23.10 12.66 -11.75
C SER A 711 23.82 11.75 -10.76
N VAL A 712 23.33 11.64 -9.52
CA VAL A 712 23.84 10.67 -8.55
C VAL A 712 23.61 9.23 -9.03
N ALA A 713 22.44 8.92 -9.57
CA ALA A 713 22.15 7.59 -10.12
C ALA A 713 23.05 7.23 -11.30
N LEU A 714 23.30 8.19 -12.20
CA LEU A 714 24.22 8.00 -13.33
C LEU A 714 25.66 7.74 -12.84
N VAL A 715 26.12 8.52 -11.86
CA VAL A 715 27.43 8.31 -11.25
C VAL A 715 27.48 6.94 -10.60
N ALA A 716 26.50 6.57 -9.79
CA ALA A 716 26.45 5.28 -9.10
C ALA A 716 26.31 4.07 -10.05
N ALA A 717 25.90 4.28 -11.30
CA ALA A 717 25.86 3.25 -12.33
C ALA A 717 27.24 2.95 -12.95
N LEU A 718 28.23 3.85 -12.79
CA LEU A 718 29.58 3.62 -13.33
C LEU A 718 30.32 2.57 -12.51
N PRO A 719 30.93 1.53 -13.12
CA PRO A 719 31.59 0.46 -12.38
C PRO A 719 32.67 0.93 -11.39
N SER A 720 33.34 2.05 -11.69
CA SER A 720 34.46 2.62 -10.94
C SER A 720 34.07 3.51 -9.74
N SER A 721 32.79 3.75 -9.49
CA SER A 721 32.28 4.73 -8.50
C SER A 721 31.43 4.08 -7.40
N ALA A 722 31.88 2.92 -6.95
CA ALA A 722 31.42 2.20 -5.76
C ALA A 722 31.04 3.11 -4.57
N ALA A 723 31.86 4.13 -4.29
CA ALA A 723 31.67 5.10 -3.21
C ALA A 723 30.42 6.00 -3.36
N ALA A 724 29.72 5.98 -4.51
CA ALA A 724 28.52 6.76 -4.77
C ALA A 724 27.22 6.08 -4.34
N LEU A 725 27.23 4.77 -4.02
CA LEU A 725 26.03 4.03 -3.61
C LEU A 725 25.38 4.58 -2.32
N PRO A 726 26.12 4.95 -1.26
CA PRO A 726 25.51 5.55 -0.07
C PRO A 726 24.87 6.92 -0.38
N LEU A 727 25.50 7.70 -1.27
CA LEU A 727 24.97 8.97 -1.77
C LEU A 727 23.67 8.76 -2.57
N LEU A 728 23.60 7.70 -3.37
CA LEU A 728 22.39 7.31 -4.10
C LEU A 728 21.23 7.02 -3.14
N VAL A 729 21.46 6.20 -2.11
CA VAL A 729 20.42 5.86 -1.12
C VAL A 729 19.90 7.13 -0.43
N VAL A 730 20.80 8.02 0.01
CA VAL A 730 20.40 9.27 0.67
C VAL A 730 19.61 10.19 -0.27
N ALA A 731 20.05 10.34 -1.53
CA ALA A 731 19.36 11.16 -2.53
C ALA A 731 17.97 10.60 -2.87
N VAL A 732 17.85 9.28 -3.02
CA VAL A 732 16.59 8.58 -3.33
C VAL A 732 15.61 8.68 -2.16
N VAL A 733 16.07 8.44 -0.92
CA VAL A 733 15.21 8.57 0.27
C VAL A 733 14.68 10.01 0.39
N LEU A 734 15.55 11.01 0.23
CA LEU A 734 15.14 12.42 0.30
C LEU A 734 14.16 12.80 -0.81
N LEU A 735 14.42 12.37 -2.05
CA LEU A 735 13.51 12.60 -3.18
C LEU A 735 12.16 11.89 -2.97
N ALA A 736 12.17 10.67 -2.44
CA ALA A 736 10.96 9.91 -2.13
C ALA A 736 10.09 10.61 -1.07
N VAL A 737 10.71 11.17 0.00
CA VAL A 737 9.99 11.96 1.01
C VAL A 737 9.25 13.13 0.35
N PHE A 738 9.94 13.90 -0.49
CA PHE A 738 9.32 15.03 -1.18
C PHE A 738 8.29 14.62 -2.24
N LEU A 739 8.50 13.49 -2.92
CA LEU A 739 7.58 12.93 -3.89
C LEU A 739 6.27 12.49 -3.22
N ILE A 740 6.36 11.79 -2.09
CA ILE A 740 5.19 11.34 -1.33
C ILE A 740 4.44 12.54 -0.75
N ASP A 741 5.13 13.52 -0.19
CA ASP A 741 4.50 14.77 0.26
C ASP A 741 3.77 15.47 -0.89
N ALA A 742 4.43 15.55 -2.05
CA ALA A 742 3.83 16.14 -3.24
C ALA A 742 2.53 15.42 -3.67
N LEU A 743 2.50 14.09 -3.61
CA LEU A 743 1.33 13.29 -3.98
C LEU A 743 0.19 13.36 -2.94
N LEU A 744 0.52 13.55 -1.66
CA LEU A 744 -0.44 13.57 -0.55
C LEU A 744 -1.00 14.96 -0.25
N SER A 745 -0.26 16.01 -0.58
CA SER A 745 -0.61 17.41 -0.26
C SER A 745 -1.56 18.07 -1.26
N ALA A 746 -1.82 17.46 -2.43
CA ALA A 746 -2.82 17.97 -3.39
C ALA A 746 -4.28 17.70 -2.94
N PRO A 747 -5.25 18.61 -3.22
CA PRO A 747 -6.69 18.37 -3.04
C PRO A 747 -7.14 17.12 -3.81
N VAL A 748 -8.08 16.34 -3.28
CA VAL A 748 -8.48 15.03 -3.86
C VAL A 748 -8.84 15.12 -5.35
N ALA A 749 -9.49 16.21 -5.78
CA ALA A 749 -9.85 16.45 -7.17
C ALA A 749 -8.65 16.75 -8.12
N GLN A 750 -7.53 17.22 -7.58
CA GLN A 750 -6.31 17.58 -8.34
C GLN A 750 -5.20 16.53 -8.20
N ARG A 751 -5.51 15.42 -7.53
CA ARG A 751 -4.58 14.31 -7.35
C ARG A 751 -4.42 13.57 -8.69
N PRO A 752 -3.19 13.22 -9.14
CA PRO A 752 -3.02 12.33 -10.28
C PRO A 752 -3.84 11.06 -10.10
N HIS A 753 -4.40 10.55 -11.20
CA HIS A 753 -5.29 9.39 -11.23
C HIS A 753 -4.72 8.23 -10.38
N PRO A 754 -5.54 7.51 -9.60
CA PRO A 754 -5.07 6.44 -8.70
C PRO A 754 -4.21 5.39 -9.39
N LEU A 755 -4.47 5.09 -10.67
CA LEU A 755 -3.64 4.19 -11.48
C LEU A 755 -2.22 4.74 -11.71
N LEU A 756 -2.04 6.04 -11.91
CA LEU A 756 -0.72 6.67 -12.07
C LEU A 756 0.08 6.69 -10.74
N ARG A 757 -0.64 6.73 -9.61
CA ARG A 757 -0.01 6.60 -8.28
C ARG A 757 0.39 5.15 -8.03
N ALA A 758 -0.48 4.21 -8.40
CA ALA A 758 -0.21 2.79 -8.30
C ALA A 758 0.93 2.37 -9.24
N SER A 759 1.05 2.93 -10.45
CA SER A 759 2.13 2.63 -11.39
C SER A 759 3.52 3.05 -10.91
N LEU A 760 3.60 3.92 -9.88
CA LEU A 760 4.86 4.28 -9.21
C LEU A 760 5.00 3.56 -7.86
N ALA A 761 3.93 3.50 -7.08
CA ALA A 761 3.94 2.90 -5.75
C ALA A 761 4.10 1.37 -5.78
N VAL A 762 3.47 0.68 -6.73
CA VAL A 762 3.53 -0.79 -6.84
C VAL A 762 4.92 -1.24 -7.26
N PRO A 763 5.56 -0.70 -8.32
CA PRO A 763 6.94 -1.06 -8.63
C PRO A 763 7.92 -0.72 -7.50
N CYS A 764 7.82 0.47 -6.88
CA CYS A 764 8.68 0.80 -5.75
C CYS A 764 8.46 -0.12 -4.54
N PHE A 765 7.22 -0.54 -4.28
CA PHE A 765 6.91 -1.51 -3.23
C PHE A 765 7.47 -2.89 -3.56
N VAL A 766 7.23 -3.38 -4.78
CA VAL A 766 7.76 -4.66 -5.26
C VAL A 766 9.28 -4.66 -5.19
N VAL A 767 9.95 -3.59 -5.62
CA VAL A 767 11.41 -3.52 -5.60
C VAL A 767 11.95 -3.30 -4.19
N ALA A 768 11.21 -2.62 -3.29
CA ALA A 768 11.56 -2.58 -1.87
C ALA A 768 11.41 -3.96 -1.21
N VAL A 769 10.41 -4.74 -1.60
CA VAL A 769 10.26 -6.15 -1.20
C VAL A 769 11.42 -6.97 -1.77
N VAL A 770 11.77 -6.82 -3.05
CA VAL A 770 12.94 -7.47 -3.69
C VAL A 770 14.25 -7.07 -3.01
N GLY A 771 14.43 -5.81 -2.66
CA GLY A 771 15.59 -5.36 -1.89
C GLY A 771 15.58 -5.91 -0.45
N ALA A 772 14.42 -6.21 0.13
CA ALA A 772 14.34 -6.92 1.40
C ALA A 772 14.67 -8.43 1.26
N MET A 773 14.57 -8.99 0.04
CA MET A 773 14.98 -10.37 -0.28
C MET A 773 16.50 -10.54 -0.28
N LEU A 774 17.24 -9.46 -0.52
CA LEU A 774 18.71 -9.46 -0.59
C LEU A 774 19.30 -9.14 0.79
N LEU A 775 19.36 -10.14 1.68
CA LEU A 775 20.02 -10.02 2.98
C LEU A 775 21.55 -10.19 2.81
N PRO A 776 22.37 -9.37 3.50
CA PRO A 776 23.83 -9.53 3.48
C PRO A 776 24.22 -10.93 4.00
N ALA A 777 25.04 -11.66 3.24
CA ALA A 777 25.56 -12.96 3.68
C ALA A 777 26.41 -12.78 4.95
N ALA A 778 25.99 -13.35 6.07
CA ALA A 778 26.77 -13.34 7.31
C ALA A 778 27.92 -14.33 7.21
N ILE A 779 29.16 -13.87 7.44
CA ILE A 779 30.33 -14.75 7.62
C ILE A 779 30.46 -15.07 9.13
N PRO A 780 30.67 -16.33 9.54
CA PRO A 780 31.05 -16.65 10.91
C PRO A 780 32.44 -16.08 11.25
N SER A 781 32.57 -15.44 12.42
CA SER A 781 33.75 -14.72 12.89
C SER A 781 35.06 -15.52 12.84
N SER A 782 36.09 -14.99 12.16
CA SER A 782 37.50 -15.41 12.21
C SER A 782 38.38 -14.21 11.82
N GLN A 783 39.50 -13.81 12.43
CA GLN A 783 40.42 -14.30 13.47
C GLN A 783 41.05 -13.07 14.20
N PRO A 784 41.67 -13.23 15.39
CA PRO A 784 42.26 -12.11 16.13
C PRO A 784 43.61 -11.59 15.57
N LEU A 785 43.88 -10.33 15.92
CA LEU A 785 44.96 -9.37 15.61
C LEU A 785 46.44 -9.81 15.75
N ALA A 786 46.79 -11.08 15.56
CA ALA A 786 48.19 -11.55 15.66
C ALA A 786 48.75 -11.99 14.30
N GLY A 787 49.25 -11.03 13.51
CA GLY A 787 49.96 -11.36 12.26
C GLY A 787 50.62 -10.20 11.51
N PHE A 788 50.35 -8.94 11.85
CA PHE A 788 50.84 -7.79 11.07
C PHE A 788 52.07 -7.06 11.65
N ALA A 789 52.70 -7.63 12.68
CA ALA A 789 54.01 -7.17 13.12
C ALA A 789 55.08 -8.10 12.51
N LEU A 790 55.85 -7.56 11.55
CA LEU A 790 57.03 -8.15 10.87
C LEU A 790 56.76 -8.82 9.51
N ALA A 791 56.59 -8.00 8.47
CA ALA A 791 57.06 -8.34 7.12
C ALA A 791 57.77 -7.11 6.53
N PRO A 792 59.11 -7.13 6.33
CA PRO A 792 59.78 -6.06 5.61
C PRO A 792 59.59 -6.26 4.10
N SER A 793 59.15 -5.20 3.44
CA SER A 793 59.11 -5.06 1.99
C SER A 793 60.52 -4.83 1.43
N SER A 794 61.02 -5.71 0.57
CA SER A 794 62.05 -5.44 -0.46
C SER A 794 62.23 -6.65 -1.41
N PRO A 795 62.46 -6.47 -2.72
CA PRO A 795 62.83 -7.54 -3.64
C PRO A 795 64.36 -7.76 -3.63
N PRO A 796 64.92 -8.98 -3.80
CA PRO A 796 66.35 -9.13 -3.82
C PRO A 796 66.93 -8.87 -5.22
N LEU A 797 67.94 -8.00 -5.25
CA LEU A 797 68.94 -7.87 -6.31
C LEU A 797 69.83 -9.11 -6.39
N ALA A 798 70.24 -9.46 -7.61
CA ALA A 798 71.16 -10.54 -7.92
C ALA A 798 72.63 -10.21 -7.60
N ALA A 799 73.39 -11.20 -7.11
CA ALA A 799 74.81 -11.53 -7.40
C ALA A 799 75.41 -12.47 -6.32
N PRO A 800 76.61 -13.06 -6.49
CA PRO A 800 77.00 -14.08 -7.45
C PRO A 800 77.41 -15.41 -6.76
N SER A 801 77.69 -16.41 -7.58
CA SER A 801 78.04 -17.80 -7.30
C SER A 801 79.40 -18.05 -6.64
N SER A 802 79.49 -19.09 -5.79
CA SER A 802 80.42 -20.27 -5.84
C SER A 802 80.73 -20.82 -4.40
N PRO A 803 81.39 -21.98 -4.20
CA PRO A 803 80.76 -23.32 -4.22
C PRO A 803 81.21 -24.21 -3.03
N LEU A 804 80.47 -25.28 -2.66
CA LEU A 804 81.09 -26.41 -1.93
C LEU A 804 80.23 -27.69 -1.94
N LEU A 805 80.77 -28.74 -2.62
CA LEU A 805 80.73 -30.20 -2.39
C LEU A 805 79.37 -30.91 -2.09
N ALA A 806 78.81 -31.72 -3.00
CA ALA A 806 79.08 -33.15 -3.30
C ALA A 806 78.88 -34.09 -2.10
N ALA A 807 78.16 -35.22 -2.09
CA ALA A 807 77.41 -36.11 -3.01
C ALA A 807 76.75 -37.22 -2.10
N PRO A 808 76.23 -38.40 -2.55
CA PRO A 808 75.44 -38.78 -3.72
C PRO A 808 74.17 -39.66 -3.45
N ALA A 809 73.26 -39.65 -4.44
CA ALA A 809 72.39 -40.68 -5.05
C ALA A 809 72.01 -42.04 -4.38
N ALA A 810 70.72 -42.41 -4.52
CA ALA A 810 70.27 -43.66 -5.18
C ALA A 810 68.78 -43.58 -5.64
N PRO A 811 68.36 -44.31 -6.70
CA PRO A 811 67.15 -44.02 -7.49
C PRO A 811 66.01 -45.05 -7.30
N GLY A 812 64.78 -44.66 -7.66
CA GLY A 812 63.61 -45.55 -7.74
C GLY A 812 63.11 -45.72 -9.17
N ALA A 813 62.92 -46.98 -9.59
CA ALA A 813 61.98 -47.41 -10.64
C ALA A 813 61.83 -48.95 -10.62
N GLY A 814 60.60 -49.46 -10.55
CA GLY A 814 60.29 -50.89 -10.74
C GLY A 814 58.91 -51.33 -10.19
N THR A 815 57.95 -51.49 -11.08
CA THR A 815 56.57 -52.05 -10.94
C THR A 815 56.53 -53.56 -10.61
N PRO A 816 55.37 -54.26 -10.56
CA PRO A 816 54.15 -54.12 -9.75
C PRO A 816 53.66 -55.46 -9.10
N GLY A 817 52.75 -55.36 -8.12
CA GLY A 817 51.62 -56.30 -7.90
C GLY A 817 51.86 -57.66 -7.20
N SER A 818 51.16 -57.89 -6.07
CA SER A 818 50.30 -59.07 -5.81
C SER A 818 49.90 -59.18 -4.33
N GLY A 819 48.66 -59.57 -4.06
CA GLY A 819 48.31 -60.39 -2.89
C GLY A 819 47.64 -59.67 -1.72
N ALA A 820 46.38 -60.07 -1.46
CA ALA A 820 45.49 -59.61 -0.40
C ALA A 820 45.65 -60.44 0.92
N PRO A 821 44.68 -60.46 1.87
CA PRO A 821 44.73 -59.85 3.22
C PRO A 821 44.81 -60.93 4.34
N PRO A 822 44.58 -60.67 5.65
CA PRO A 822 43.36 -60.09 6.27
C PRO A 822 43.56 -58.76 7.00
#